data_AF-A0A1B9IR76-F1
#
_entry.id   AF-A0A1B9IR76-F1
#
_cell.length_a   1.000
_cell.length_b   1.000
_cell.length_c   1.000
_cell.angle_alpha   90.00
_cell.angle_beta   90.00
_cell.angle_gamma   90.00
#
_symmetry.space_group_name_H-M   'P 1'
#
loop_
_entity.id
_entity.type
_entity.pdbx_description
1 polymer ?
#
loop_
_entity_poly.entity_id
_entity_poly.type
_entity_poly.pdbx_seq_one_letter_code
_entity_poly.pdbx_strand_id
1 'polypeptide(L)'
;MSSPRKRSRIYSSHSRQLTEPQLPLHIALAWIIDRVFPLNDDCQPVPVYSHGFVADVLRILAREILEVGSQPATFVSLRDELDPLVRKETTEILKRNNKKRSRGQKVQEEYEDAEKYTNWMTAFGDRFRDVAEGCTFLDRLEKELRDRLNYADDDEPTELPEPIERHSPLGIFSRNLLNTLRKLSFDETTHLSREIAKWCGLPNAGTSVHAGIWSLDRDYSNALASLRRFYDYQFPSAGRGQHQHALLNIATFYYSTGGMESAQSAIDEAIRVARTAGDKACLQHCLSLAQRIKHETCSVAFTPSETIRIRQNPISTSRLPEGQTPMDQLWSVKSALDLGEPVHVAFRRIHSSLGKEISTESSTTDEERKISKVWRTGQKLDMAAWNATQSGLWGMLGSSVLAEFHEDLALDDVSPWNDGRLTVILSKAQRAVERAEYDSALAILLDISVLQGMSIQSYHRWSKVVWTVLERKAKMHGDDILLSHISSSQPPSGYSQRRGVGGPGRETGHPESKILNLADEQAPSKGITLIQEHIKDLFKKVEKLQLANAPSHMILPDILSAVQLTSELGLWALYRFGVVVLCEVLLSMEGMGMASKAIREIEIVWDQILGGDDLECIARGSMCLGKAKLDVALDGDSEESLDEAIQHIQHSIEVSTKLESRSLTLEGTSLLAMICELRGETKQRDELSQKYIMVKSGDEVELYKAKEQVVRVGEIVKMVGIRVAEGWK
;
A
#
# COMPACT_ATOMS: atom_id res chain seq x y z
N MET A 1 43.28 32.61 2.40
CA MET A 1 43.69 31.69 1.32
C MET A 1 42.63 30.62 1.19
N SER A 2 41.79 30.80 0.18
CA SER A 2 40.62 29.99 -0.15
C SER A 2 41.03 28.81 -1.01
N SER A 3 40.67 27.59 -0.58
CA SER A 3 40.71 26.38 -1.42
C SER A 3 39.26 25.93 -1.69
N PRO A 4 38.91 25.49 -2.92
CA PRO A 4 37.53 25.30 -3.31
C PRO A 4 36.94 24.00 -2.77
N ARG A 5 35.74 24.08 -2.21
CA ARG A 5 34.92 22.94 -1.79
C ARG A 5 34.58 22.06 -3.01
N LYS A 6 34.99 20.79 -2.97
CA LYS A 6 34.47 19.75 -3.87
C LYS A 6 32.97 19.58 -3.60
N ARG A 7 32.13 20.02 -4.53
CA ARG A 7 30.70 19.65 -4.59
C ARG A 7 30.62 18.13 -4.74
N SER A 8 30.10 17.45 -3.72
CA SER A 8 29.60 16.08 -3.86
C SER A 8 28.39 16.14 -4.78
N ARG A 9 28.49 15.47 -5.94
CA ARG A 9 27.33 15.18 -6.79
C ARG A 9 26.45 14.20 -6.02
N ILE A 10 25.29 14.68 -5.61
CA ILE A 10 24.14 13.87 -5.20
C ILE A 10 23.79 13.01 -6.43
N TYR A 11 24.00 11.71 -6.35
CA TYR A 11 23.39 10.78 -7.30
C TYR A 11 21.94 10.61 -6.88
N SER A 12 21.07 11.46 -7.43
CA SER A 12 19.66 11.14 -7.54
C SER A 12 19.54 9.90 -8.42
N SER A 13 18.86 8.86 -7.96
CA SER A 13 18.37 7.76 -8.78
C SER A 13 17.25 8.29 -9.69
N HIS A 14 17.61 9.15 -10.62
CA HIS A 14 16.89 9.16 -11.89
C HIS A 14 17.17 7.79 -12.49
N SER A 15 16.13 7.13 -13.01
CA SER A 15 16.30 6.08 -14.01
C SER A 15 17.44 6.51 -14.91
N ARG A 16 18.51 5.70 -15.01
CA ARG A 16 19.55 5.97 -15.99
C ARG A 16 18.83 5.97 -17.32
N GLN A 17 18.55 7.15 -17.87
CA GLN A 17 18.08 7.26 -19.23
C GLN A 17 19.13 6.51 -20.06
N LEU A 18 18.67 5.48 -20.76
CA LEU A 18 19.47 4.79 -21.78
C LEU A 18 20.00 5.88 -22.70
N THR A 19 21.27 6.24 -22.52
CA THR A 19 21.86 7.47 -23.08
C THR A 19 22.31 7.27 -24.53
N GLU A 20 22.04 6.10 -25.11
CA GLU A 20 22.31 5.77 -26.50
C GLU A 20 21.00 5.75 -27.30
N PRO A 21 20.63 6.87 -27.97
CA PRO A 21 19.44 6.92 -28.84
C PRO A 21 19.49 5.95 -30.03
N GLN A 22 20.64 5.31 -30.26
CA GLN A 22 20.90 4.36 -31.34
C GLN A 22 20.75 2.89 -30.91
N LEU A 23 20.45 2.61 -29.65
CA LEU A 23 20.38 1.22 -29.14
C LEU A 23 19.34 0.35 -29.89
N PRO A 24 18.14 0.85 -30.25
CA PRO A 24 17.21 0.08 -31.09
C PRO A 24 17.79 -0.31 -32.46
N LEU A 25 18.54 0.58 -33.09
CA LEU A 25 19.25 0.31 -34.34
C LEU A 25 20.33 -0.76 -34.13
N HIS A 26 21.14 -0.64 -33.07
CA HIS A 26 22.19 -1.63 -32.77
C HIS A 26 21.62 -3.04 -32.57
N ILE A 27 20.46 -3.16 -31.94
CA ILE A 27 19.77 -4.43 -31.72
C ILE A 27 19.24 -5.00 -33.05
N ALA A 28 18.74 -4.15 -33.94
CA ALA A 28 18.36 -4.57 -35.29
C ALA A 28 19.57 -5.03 -36.13
N LEU A 29 20.71 -4.34 -36.05
CA LEU A 29 21.94 -4.74 -36.75
C LEU A 29 22.47 -6.09 -36.22
N ALA A 30 22.43 -6.29 -34.89
CA ALA A 30 22.74 -7.57 -34.28
C ALA A 30 21.84 -8.72 -34.76
N TRP A 31 20.55 -8.47 -34.90
CA TRP A 31 19.61 -9.43 -35.47
C TRP A 31 19.96 -9.79 -36.92
N ILE A 32 20.37 -8.81 -37.74
CA ILE A 32 20.82 -9.08 -39.10
C ILE A 32 22.10 -9.93 -39.10
N ILE A 33 23.04 -9.67 -38.20
CA ILE A 33 24.26 -10.46 -38.04
C ILE A 33 23.92 -11.93 -37.69
N ASP A 34 22.98 -12.15 -36.75
CA ASP A 34 22.48 -13.48 -36.40
C ASP A 34 21.95 -14.23 -37.65
N ARG A 35 21.18 -13.54 -38.49
CA ARG A 35 20.59 -14.13 -39.70
C ARG A 35 21.56 -14.37 -40.85
N VAL A 36 22.58 -13.53 -41.03
CA VAL A 36 23.58 -13.67 -42.10
C VAL A 36 24.51 -14.86 -41.86
N PHE A 37 24.80 -15.17 -40.59
CA PHE A 37 25.67 -16.27 -40.18
C PHE A 37 24.87 -17.33 -39.40
N PRO A 38 24.06 -18.17 -40.06
CA PRO A 38 23.31 -19.20 -39.37
C PRO A 38 24.26 -20.26 -38.79
N LEU A 39 23.97 -20.70 -37.57
CA LEU A 39 24.63 -21.82 -36.91
C LEU A 39 23.69 -23.02 -36.91
N ASN A 40 24.23 -24.25 -37.01
CA ASN A 40 23.47 -25.48 -36.76
C ASN A 40 23.36 -25.77 -35.26
N ASP A 41 22.68 -26.86 -34.89
CA ASP A 41 22.51 -27.29 -33.49
C ASP A 41 23.85 -27.53 -32.76
N ASP A 42 24.92 -27.85 -33.51
CA ASP A 42 26.28 -28.04 -33.00
C ASP A 42 27.09 -26.71 -32.93
N CYS A 43 26.43 -25.57 -33.12
CA CYS A 43 27.03 -24.23 -33.15
C CYS A 43 28.08 -24.04 -34.27
N GLN A 44 28.03 -24.85 -35.34
CA GLN A 44 28.91 -24.72 -36.49
C GLN A 44 28.28 -23.82 -37.57
N PRO A 45 29.09 -22.97 -38.24
CA PRO A 45 28.59 -22.10 -39.30
C PRO A 45 28.11 -22.89 -40.51
N VAL A 46 26.89 -22.61 -40.96
CA VAL A 46 26.31 -23.23 -42.17
C VAL A 46 26.37 -22.22 -43.32
N PRO A 47 27.08 -22.50 -44.43
CA PRO A 47 27.19 -21.58 -45.56
C PRO A 47 25.92 -21.64 -46.44
N VAL A 48 24.79 -21.21 -45.89
CA VAL A 48 23.48 -21.26 -46.57
C VAL A 48 23.39 -20.21 -47.69
N TYR A 49 23.92 -19.01 -47.43
CA TYR A 49 23.82 -17.88 -48.34
C TYR A 49 25.03 -17.73 -49.26
N SER A 50 24.82 -17.16 -50.46
CA SER A 50 25.90 -16.86 -51.39
C SER A 50 26.85 -15.79 -50.86
N HIS A 51 28.15 -15.92 -51.18
CA HIS A 51 29.16 -14.92 -50.79
C HIS A 51 28.83 -13.50 -51.27
N GLY A 52 28.21 -13.38 -52.45
CA GLY A 52 27.78 -12.07 -52.98
C GLY A 52 26.73 -11.42 -52.09
N PHE A 53 25.70 -12.18 -51.70
CA PHE A 53 24.67 -11.71 -50.78
C PHE A 53 25.25 -11.34 -49.41
N VAL A 54 26.08 -12.22 -48.83
CA VAL A 54 26.73 -11.95 -47.53
C VAL A 54 27.56 -10.67 -47.60
N ALA A 55 28.34 -10.48 -48.67
CA ALA A 55 29.12 -9.26 -48.86
C ALA A 55 28.25 -8.00 -48.99
N ASP A 56 27.13 -8.07 -49.72
CA ASP A 56 26.20 -6.96 -49.88
C ASP A 56 25.55 -6.57 -48.53
N VAL A 57 25.11 -7.54 -47.72
CA VAL A 57 24.56 -7.28 -46.38
C VAL A 57 25.63 -6.77 -45.41
N LEU A 58 26.85 -7.31 -45.46
CA LEU A 58 27.97 -6.82 -44.65
C LEU A 58 28.36 -5.38 -45.00
N ARG A 59 28.18 -4.91 -46.24
CA ARG A 59 28.38 -3.49 -46.57
C ARG A 59 27.35 -2.59 -45.90
N ILE A 60 26.09 -3.01 -45.82
CA ILE A 60 25.05 -2.28 -45.08
C ILE A 60 25.42 -2.22 -43.60
N LEU A 61 25.78 -3.36 -43.00
CA LEU A 61 26.22 -3.42 -41.60
C LEU A 61 27.46 -2.56 -41.33
N ALA A 62 28.48 -2.63 -42.20
CA ALA A 62 29.69 -1.86 -42.06
C ALA A 62 29.41 -0.35 -42.17
N ARG A 63 28.52 0.08 -43.07
CA ARG A 63 28.09 1.48 -43.18
C ARG A 63 27.49 1.96 -41.86
N GLU A 64 26.51 1.23 -41.30
CA GLU A 64 25.85 1.67 -40.07
C GLU A 64 26.72 1.54 -38.81
N ILE A 65 27.68 0.61 -38.78
CA ILE A 65 28.57 0.38 -37.63
C ILE A 65 29.80 1.29 -37.65
N LEU A 66 30.39 1.55 -38.82
CA LEU A 66 31.69 2.23 -38.95
C LEU A 66 31.57 3.65 -39.49
N GLU A 67 30.62 3.91 -40.40
CA GLU A 67 30.43 5.25 -40.96
C GLU A 67 29.41 5.98 -40.08
N VAL A 68 29.89 6.90 -39.25
CA VAL A 68 29.02 7.82 -38.50
C VAL A 68 28.38 8.78 -39.50
N GLY A 69 27.34 8.32 -40.19
CA GLY A 69 26.47 9.16 -40.99
C GLY A 69 25.82 10.22 -40.10
N SER A 70 25.51 11.39 -40.68
CA SER A 70 24.85 12.48 -39.94
C SER A 70 23.44 12.12 -39.43
N GLN A 71 22.85 11.01 -39.90
CA GLN A 71 21.55 10.49 -39.47
C GLN A 71 21.58 8.94 -39.44
N PRO A 72 21.18 8.30 -38.32
CA PRO A 72 21.12 6.84 -38.22
C PRO A 72 19.98 6.27 -39.07
N ALA A 73 20.14 5.05 -39.61
CA ALA A 73 19.08 4.39 -40.37
C ALA A 73 17.80 4.22 -39.54
N THR A 74 16.66 4.48 -40.17
CA THR A 74 15.33 4.20 -39.61
C THR A 74 14.93 2.76 -39.93
N PHE A 75 13.99 2.20 -39.15
CA PHE A 75 13.46 0.85 -39.38
C PHE A 75 12.97 0.65 -40.83
N VAL A 76 12.27 1.65 -41.38
CA VAL A 76 11.75 1.64 -42.75
C VAL A 76 12.89 1.64 -43.77
N SER A 77 13.89 2.51 -43.59
CA SER A 77 15.05 2.58 -44.49
C SER A 77 15.84 1.28 -44.53
N LEU A 78 16.09 0.67 -43.36
CA LEU A 78 16.84 -0.58 -43.27
C LEU A 78 16.07 -1.75 -43.90
N ARG A 79 14.75 -1.81 -43.69
CA ARG A 79 13.87 -2.81 -44.32
C ARG A 79 13.87 -2.68 -45.84
N ASP A 80 13.68 -1.47 -46.36
CA ASP A 80 13.53 -1.25 -47.80
C ASP A 80 14.83 -1.55 -48.58
N GLU A 81 15.99 -1.45 -47.94
CA GLU A 81 17.29 -1.84 -48.51
C GLU A 81 17.58 -3.35 -48.41
N LEU A 82 17.17 -3.99 -47.30
CA LEU A 82 17.46 -5.40 -47.04
C LEU A 82 16.50 -6.37 -47.75
N ASP A 83 15.20 -6.06 -47.79
CA ASP A 83 14.16 -6.93 -48.34
C ASP A 83 14.42 -7.33 -49.83
N PRO A 84 14.86 -6.43 -50.73
CA PRO A 84 15.19 -6.80 -52.11
C PRO A 84 16.34 -7.81 -52.21
N LEU A 85 17.36 -7.67 -51.34
CA LEU A 85 18.51 -8.58 -51.30
C LEU A 85 18.07 -9.97 -50.83
N VAL A 86 17.28 -10.03 -49.76
CA VAL A 86 16.76 -11.30 -49.21
C VAL A 86 15.86 -11.98 -50.24
N ARG A 87 14.94 -11.27 -50.90
CA ARG A 87 14.09 -11.83 -51.97
C ARG A 87 14.92 -12.47 -53.07
N LYS A 88 15.94 -11.75 -53.55
CA LYS A 88 16.81 -12.22 -54.63
C LYS A 88 17.54 -13.50 -54.20
N GLU A 89 18.16 -13.52 -53.02
CA GLU A 89 18.91 -14.69 -52.55
C GLU A 89 17.98 -15.88 -52.28
N THR A 90 16.81 -15.68 -51.66
CA THR A 90 15.81 -16.74 -51.45
C THR A 90 15.38 -17.38 -52.77
N THR A 91 15.17 -16.60 -53.84
CA THR A 91 14.82 -17.17 -55.15
C THR A 91 15.95 -18.01 -55.75
N GLU A 92 17.21 -17.65 -55.50
CA GLU A 92 18.37 -18.42 -55.94
C GLU A 92 18.56 -19.70 -55.10
N ILE A 93 18.36 -19.62 -53.78
CA ILE A 93 18.37 -20.78 -52.88
C ILE A 93 17.28 -21.78 -53.31
N LEU A 94 16.06 -21.31 -53.57
CA LEU A 94 14.95 -22.15 -54.03
C LEU A 94 15.30 -22.88 -55.34
N LYS A 95 15.92 -22.20 -56.31
CA LYS A 95 16.39 -22.84 -57.56
C LYS A 95 17.47 -23.89 -57.28
N ARG A 96 18.43 -23.60 -56.39
CA ARG A 96 19.50 -24.54 -56.00
C ARG A 96 18.93 -25.77 -55.29
N ASN A 97 17.99 -25.59 -54.36
CA ASN A 97 17.32 -26.66 -53.63
C ASN A 97 16.46 -27.52 -54.54
N ASN A 98 15.67 -26.92 -55.43
CA ASN A 98 14.86 -27.66 -56.40
C ASN A 98 15.72 -28.50 -57.35
N LYS A 99 16.91 -27.99 -57.74
CA LYS A 99 17.90 -28.74 -58.51
C LYS A 99 18.51 -29.91 -57.73
N LYS A 100 18.70 -29.78 -56.41
CA LYS A 100 19.12 -30.88 -55.52
C LYS A 100 18.02 -31.93 -55.38
N ARG A 101 16.77 -31.49 -55.16
CA ARG A 101 15.57 -32.35 -55.07
C ARG A 101 15.35 -33.14 -56.36
N SER A 102 15.49 -32.50 -57.53
CA SER A 102 15.37 -33.18 -58.84
C SER A 102 16.47 -34.21 -59.10
N ARG A 103 17.58 -34.17 -58.34
CA ARG A 103 18.68 -35.15 -58.37
C ARG A 103 18.54 -36.23 -57.29
N GLY A 104 17.46 -36.23 -56.51
CA GLY A 104 17.22 -37.17 -55.42
C GLY A 104 18.07 -36.92 -54.17
N GLN A 105 18.72 -35.76 -54.05
CA GLN A 105 19.50 -35.40 -52.86
C GLN A 105 18.58 -34.81 -51.78
N LYS A 106 18.74 -35.26 -50.53
CA LYS A 106 18.05 -34.67 -49.37
C LYS A 106 18.61 -33.28 -49.10
N VAL A 107 17.75 -32.28 -49.01
CA VAL A 107 18.11 -30.91 -48.60
C VAL A 107 18.13 -30.88 -47.06
N GLN A 108 19.14 -30.26 -46.46
CA GLN A 108 19.23 -30.08 -45.01
C GLN A 108 18.24 -29.00 -44.55
N GLU A 109 17.76 -29.10 -43.31
CA GLU A 109 16.68 -28.28 -42.76
C GLU A 109 16.99 -26.77 -42.82
N GLU A 110 18.24 -26.37 -42.60
CA GLU A 110 18.68 -24.97 -42.63
C GLU A 110 18.54 -24.35 -44.03
N TYR A 111 18.71 -25.17 -45.09
CA TYR A 111 18.50 -24.74 -46.47
C TYR A 111 17.01 -24.72 -46.85
N GLU A 112 16.18 -25.54 -46.19
CA GLU A 112 14.71 -25.55 -46.37
C GLU A 112 14.03 -24.38 -45.64
N ASP A 113 14.64 -23.88 -44.57
CA ASP A 113 14.19 -22.67 -43.91
C ASP A 113 14.61 -21.41 -44.65
N ALA A 114 15.80 -21.37 -45.24
CA ALA A 114 16.26 -20.22 -46.04
C ALA A 114 15.54 -20.07 -47.40
N GLU A 115 14.88 -21.11 -47.93
CA GLU A 115 14.01 -20.98 -49.10
C GLU A 115 12.63 -20.37 -48.78
N LYS A 116 12.21 -20.35 -47.51
CA LYS A 116 10.97 -19.68 -47.08
C LYS A 116 11.25 -18.20 -46.99
N TYR A 117 10.73 -17.43 -47.94
CA TYR A 117 10.89 -15.98 -47.91
C TYR A 117 10.29 -15.40 -46.62
N THR A 118 11.13 -14.76 -45.82
CA THR A 118 10.74 -14.04 -44.60
C THR A 118 11.32 -12.63 -44.65
N ASN A 119 10.48 -11.62 -44.41
CA ASN A 119 10.96 -10.24 -44.22
C ASN A 119 11.68 -10.17 -42.88
N TRP A 120 13.01 -10.12 -42.87
CA TRP A 120 13.79 -10.17 -41.62
C TRP A 120 13.44 -9.03 -40.67
N MET A 121 13.19 -7.82 -41.20
CA MET A 121 12.85 -6.65 -40.40
C MET A 121 11.38 -6.66 -39.93
N THR A 122 10.44 -7.18 -40.72
CA THR A 122 9.05 -7.36 -40.25
C THR A 122 9.00 -8.39 -39.12
N ALA A 123 9.72 -9.50 -39.29
CA ALA A 123 9.84 -10.53 -38.25
C ALA A 123 10.51 -9.99 -36.97
N PHE A 124 11.49 -9.09 -37.10
CA PHE A 124 12.07 -8.37 -35.97
C PHE A 124 11.02 -7.53 -35.24
N GLY A 125 10.30 -6.66 -35.97
CA GLY A 125 9.28 -5.81 -35.38
C GLY A 125 8.19 -6.60 -34.65
N ASP A 126 7.73 -7.71 -35.23
CA ASP A 126 6.68 -8.55 -34.65
C ASP A 126 7.03 -9.10 -33.26
N ARG A 127 8.32 -9.32 -32.95
CA ARG A 127 8.79 -9.76 -31.61
C ARG A 127 8.56 -8.73 -30.51
N PHE A 128 8.36 -7.46 -30.87
CA PHE A 128 8.18 -6.35 -29.93
C PHE A 128 6.74 -5.85 -29.88
N ARG A 129 5.76 -6.60 -30.43
CA ARG A 129 4.33 -6.31 -30.21
C ARG A 129 3.94 -6.49 -28.74
N ASP A 130 4.50 -7.52 -28.09
CA ASP A 130 4.36 -7.78 -26.67
C ASP A 130 5.68 -7.49 -25.94
N VAL A 131 5.60 -6.81 -24.80
CA VAL A 131 6.80 -6.38 -24.06
C VAL A 131 7.58 -7.58 -23.51
N ALA A 132 6.88 -8.64 -23.05
CA ALA A 132 7.53 -9.83 -22.52
C ALA A 132 8.20 -10.63 -23.65
N GLU A 133 7.55 -10.76 -24.80
CA GLU A 133 8.19 -11.34 -25.99
C GLU A 133 9.45 -10.56 -26.40
N GLY A 134 9.37 -9.23 -26.40
CA GLY A 134 10.51 -8.36 -26.69
C GLY A 134 11.67 -8.54 -25.72
N CYS A 135 11.40 -8.64 -24.41
CA CYS A 135 12.44 -8.94 -23.41
C CYS A 135 13.07 -10.32 -23.66
N THR A 136 12.27 -11.36 -23.90
CA THR A 136 12.81 -12.70 -24.17
C THR A 136 13.62 -12.77 -25.46
N PHE A 137 13.28 -11.93 -26.44
CA PHE A 137 14.03 -11.80 -27.68
C PHE A 137 15.40 -11.17 -27.44
N LEU A 138 15.48 -10.10 -26.63
CA LEU A 138 16.77 -9.46 -26.29
C LEU A 138 17.72 -10.44 -25.58
N ASP A 139 17.21 -11.25 -24.66
CA ASP A 139 17.99 -12.28 -23.97
C ASP A 139 18.49 -13.37 -24.93
N ARG A 140 17.63 -13.80 -25.87
CA ARG A 140 18.01 -14.77 -26.89
C ARG A 140 19.08 -14.23 -27.83
N LEU A 141 18.92 -12.98 -28.27
CA LEU A 141 19.87 -12.30 -29.15
C LEU A 141 21.25 -12.17 -28.48
N GLU A 142 21.29 -11.90 -27.17
CA GLU A 142 22.55 -11.90 -26.41
C GLU A 142 23.28 -13.25 -26.53
N LYS A 143 22.56 -14.36 -26.33
CA LYS A 143 23.12 -15.71 -26.42
C LYS A 143 23.60 -16.02 -27.85
N GLU A 144 22.75 -15.76 -28.85
CA GLU A 144 23.03 -16.02 -30.26
C GLU A 144 24.26 -15.24 -30.77
N LEU A 145 24.43 -13.98 -30.34
CA LEU A 145 25.63 -13.19 -30.66
C LEU A 145 26.87 -13.74 -29.94
N ARG A 146 26.74 -14.19 -28.69
CA ARG A 146 27.85 -14.76 -27.91
C ARG A 146 28.39 -16.02 -28.57
N ASP A 147 27.50 -16.91 -29.02
CA ASP A 147 27.87 -18.18 -29.64
C ASP A 147 28.63 -17.95 -30.96
N ARG A 148 28.31 -16.88 -31.70
CA ARG A 148 29.02 -16.48 -32.95
C ARG A 148 30.38 -15.81 -32.73
N LEU A 149 30.58 -15.17 -31.58
CA LEU A 149 31.87 -14.61 -31.17
C LEU A 149 32.76 -15.65 -30.46
N ASN A 150 32.26 -16.89 -30.32
CA ASN A 150 32.93 -18.02 -29.70
C ASN A 150 33.53 -17.66 -28.34
N TYR A 151 32.72 -17.14 -27.41
CA TYR A 151 33.13 -16.62 -26.09
C TYR A 151 33.48 -17.76 -25.10
N ALA A 152 34.36 -18.69 -25.48
CA ALA A 152 35.08 -19.52 -24.54
C ALA A 152 36.14 -18.66 -23.85
N ASP A 153 36.15 -18.68 -22.52
CA ASP A 153 37.05 -17.89 -21.66
C ASP A 153 38.49 -18.43 -21.63
N ASP A 154 38.79 -19.50 -22.40
CA ASP A 154 40.11 -20.14 -22.46
C ASP A 154 40.77 -19.95 -23.84
N ASP A 155 42.06 -19.62 -23.83
CA ASP A 155 42.95 -19.40 -24.98
C ASP A 155 43.24 -20.67 -25.83
N GLU A 156 42.36 -21.68 -25.83
CA GLU A 156 42.52 -22.85 -26.69
C GLU A 156 42.07 -22.54 -28.13
N PRO A 157 42.98 -22.62 -29.12
CA PRO A 157 42.64 -22.37 -30.52
C PRO A 157 41.63 -23.43 -30.98
N THR A 158 40.42 -22.99 -31.25
CA THR A 158 39.37 -23.85 -31.80
C THR A 158 39.76 -24.25 -33.22
N GLU A 159 39.62 -25.52 -33.58
CA GLU A 159 40.07 -26.06 -34.88
C GLU A 159 39.28 -25.53 -36.09
N LEU A 160 38.23 -24.73 -35.88
CA LEU A 160 37.35 -24.19 -36.91
C LEU A 160 37.40 -22.64 -36.91
N PRO A 161 37.48 -21.99 -38.09
CA PRO A 161 37.51 -20.54 -38.17
C PRO A 161 36.21 -19.93 -37.64
N GLU A 162 36.34 -18.92 -36.78
CA GLU A 162 35.20 -18.20 -36.20
C GLU A 162 34.34 -17.56 -37.30
N PRO A 163 32.99 -17.58 -37.19
CA PRO A 163 32.12 -16.88 -38.13
C PRO A 163 32.35 -15.37 -38.12
N ILE A 164 32.72 -14.82 -36.96
CA ILE A 164 33.04 -13.39 -36.76
C ILE A 164 34.30 -13.30 -35.92
N GLU A 165 35.38 -12.80 -36.52
CA GLU A 165 36.63 -12.58 -35.82
C GLU A 165 36.44 -11.54 -34.69
N ARG A 166 36.85 -11.91 -33.47
CA ARG A 166 36.71 -11.06 -32.26
C ARG A 166 37.27 -9.64 -32.40
N HIS A 167 38.37 -9.48 -33.14
CA HIS A 167 39.05 -8.20 -33.34
C HIS A 167 38.56 -7.42 -34.56
N SER A 168 37.69 -8.02 -35.38
CA SER A 168 37.05 -7.30 -36.47
C SER A 168 36.14 -6.18 -35.96
N PRO A 169 35.85 -5.15 -36.76
CA PRO A 169 34.88 -4.13 -36.39
C PRO A 169 33.52 -4.67 -35.95
N LEU A 170 33.03 -5.73 -36.61
CA LEU A 170 31.80 -6.45 -36.23
C LEU A 170 31.96 -7.16 -34.88
N GLY A 171 33.11 -7.77 -34.61
CA GLY A 171 33.44 -8.38 -33.33
C GLY A 171 33.44 -7.36 -32.18
N ILE A 172 34.06 -6.20 -32.40
CA ILE A 172 34.11 -5.10 -31.42
C ILE A 172 32.69 -4.54 -31.17
N PHE A 173 31.91 -4.31 -32.22
CA PHE A 173 30.52 -3.86 -32.13
C PHE A 173 29.66 -4.82 -31.30
N SER A 174 29.66 -6.10 -31.67
CA SER A 174 28.87 -7.14 -30.98
C SER A 174 29.29 -7.26 -29.51
N ARG A 175 30.60 -7.17 -29.19
CA ARG A 175 31.07 -7.18 -27.81
C ARG A 175 30.61 -5.96 -27.02
N ASN A 176 30.64 -4.77 -27.61
CA ASN A 176 30.16 -3.55 -26.95
C ASN A 176 28.66 -3.64 -26.67
N LEU A 177 27.87 -4.11 -27.64
CA LEU A 177 26.44 -4.32 -27.46
C LEU A 177 26.15 -5.35 -26.37
N LEU A 178 26.83 -6.50 -26.36
CA LEU A 178 26.70 -7.52 -25.29
C LEU A 178 27.01 -6.93 -23.91
N ASN A 179 28.06 -6.12 -23.79
CA ASN A 179 28.41 -5.46 -22.53
C ASN A 179 27.36 -4.44 -22.09
N THR A 180 26.65 -3.81 -23.03
CA THR A 180 25.52 -2.91 -22.74
C THR A 180 24.31 -3.71 -22.29
N LEU A 181 23.90 -4.74 -23.04
CA LEU A 181 22.75 -5.60 -22.72
C LEU A 181 22.88 -6.25 -21.33
N ARG A 182 24.06 -6.76 -20.98
CA ARG A 182 24.33 -7.37 -19.66
C ARG A 182 24.23 -6.40 -18.47
N LYS A 183 24.34 -5.10 -18.71
CA LYS A 183 24.27 -4.07 -17.66
C LYS A 183 22.87 -3.54 -17.44
N LEU A 184 21.91 -3.93 -18.28
CA LEU A 184 20.53 -3.48 -18.17
C LEU A 184 19.84 -4.18 -17.00
N SER A 185 19.20 -3.39 -16.15
CA SER A 185 18.23 -3.86 -15.18
C SER A 185 16.92 -4.23 -15.89
N PHE A 186 16.04 -4.98 -15.21
CA PHE A 186 14.75 -5.37 -15.75
C PHE A 186 13.89 -4.18 -16.23
N ASP A 187 13.88 -3.10 -15.45
CA ASP A 187 13.15 -1.88 -15.81
C ASP A 187 13.74 -1.22 -17.07
N GLU A 188 15.07 -1.25 -17.22
CA GLU A 188 15.75 -0.75 -18.42
C GLU A 188 15.50 -1.64 -19.63
N THR A 189 15.47 -2.97 -19.48
CA THR A 189 15.15 -3.92 -20.57
C THR A 189 13.70 -3.78 -21.03
N THR A 190 12.75 -3.63 -20.09
CA THR A 190 11.33 -3.38 -20.45
C THR A 190 11.13 -2.02 -21.10
N HIS A 191 11.88 -0.99 -20.68
CA HIS A 191 11.89 0.31 -21.34
C HIS A 191 12.44 0.19 -22.77
N LEU A 192 13.58 -0.47 -22.94
CA LEU A 192 14.22 -0.70 -24.23
C LEU A 192 13.33 -1.47 -25.20
N SER A 193 12.65 -2.51 -24.73
CA SER A 193 11.64 -3.27 -25.51
C SER A 193 10.55 -2.34 -26.07
N ARG A 194 10.03 -1.41 -25.24
CA ARG A 194 9.05 -0.40 -25.68
C ARG A 194 9.65 0.62 -26.65
N GLU A 195 10.90 1.03 -26.46
CA GLU A 195 11.57 1.94 -27.39
C GLU A 195 11.80 1.31 -28.76
N ILE A 196 12.14 0.03 -28.80
CA ILE A 196 12.25 -0.73 -30.05
C ILE A 196 10.89 -0.86 -30.72
N ALA A 197 9.83 -1.18 -29.98
CA ALA A 197 8.47 -1.23 -30.51
C ALA A 197 8.07 0.11 -31.16
N LYS A 198 8.38 1.24 -30.50
CA LYS A 198 8.18 2.58 -31.05
C LYS A 198 9.02 2.84 -32.30
N TRP A 199 10.29 2.43 -32.28
CA TRP A 199 11.20 2.57 -33.43
C TRP A 199 10.73 1.77 -34.64
N CYS A 200 10.11 0.61 -34.42
CA CYS A 200 9.47 -0.22 -35.44
C CYS A 200 8.12 0.35 -35.96
N GLY A 201 7.62 1.43 -35.38
CA GLY A 201 6.34 2.04 -35.75
C GLY A 201 5.10 1.27 -35.27
N LEU A 202 5.25 0.43 -34.24
CA LEU A 202 4.12 -0.29 -33.65
C LEU A 202 3.34 0.63 -32.69
N PRO A 203 2.00 0.67 -32.76
CA PRO A 203 1.19 1.43 -31.82
C PRO A 203 1.39 0.86 -30.41
N ASN A 204 1.67 1.74 -29.43
CA ASN A 204 1.94 1.46 -28.01
C ASN A 204 1.85 -0.03 -27.66
N ALA A 205 2.99 -0.73 -27.60
CA ALA A 205 3.06 -2.11 -27.10
C ALA A 205 2.27 -2.19 -25.80
N GLY A 206 1.09 -2.79 -25.87
CA GLY A 206 0.14 -2.81 -24.77
C GLY A 206 0.78 -3.48 -23.55
N THR A 207 0.31 -3.12 -22.37
CA THR A 207 0.32 -4.08 -21.26
C THR A 207 -0.31 -5.37 -21.78
N SER A 208 0.45 -6.47 -21.78
CA SER A 208 0.03 -7.87 -21.99
C SER A 208 -1.43 -8.05 -22.47
N VAL A 209 -1.61 -8.50 -23.71
CA VAL A 209 -2.89 -8.56 -24.46
C VAL A 209 -3.91 -9.60 -23.91
N HIS A 210 -3.86 -9.97 -22.63
CA HIS A 210 -4.88 -10.81 -21.98
C HIS A 210 -5.73 -10.11 -20.91
N ALA A 211 -5.78 -8.78 -20.92
CA ALA A 211 -6.71 -8.00 -20.10
C ALA A 211 -8.11 -7.94 -20.73
N GLY A 212 -8.92 -8.99 -20.51
CA GLY A 212 -10.33 -9.00 -20.86
C GLY A 212 -11.13 -9.90 -19.90
N ILE A 213 -11.87 -9.26 -19.00
CA ILE A 213 -13.05 -9.76 -18.26
C ILE A 213 -12.79 -10.63 -17.01
N TRP A 214 -12.86 -9.94 -15.85
CA TRP A 214 -13.33 -10.26 -14.48
C TRP A 214 -12.99 -11.60 -13.78
N SER A 215 -12.22 -11.50 -12.67
CA SER A 215 -12.49 -12.07 -11.33
C SER A 215 -11.25 -11.86 -10.44
N LEU A 216 -11.40 -11.40 -9.19
CA LEU A 216 -10.29 -11.24 -8.22
C LEU A 216 -9.49 -12.55 -8.02
N ASP A 217 -10.12 -13.71 -8.21
CA ASP A 217 -9.45 -15.03 -8.18
C ASP A 217 -8.44 -15.22 -9.33
N ARG A 218 -8.65 -14.53 -10.45
CA ARG A 218 -7.79 -14.62 -11.62
C ARG A 218 -6.54 -13.78 -11.47
N ASP A 219 -6.60 -12.65 -10.76
CA ASP A 219 -5.41 -11.84 -10.50
C ASP A 219 -4.50 -12.46 -9.44
N TYR A 220 -5.06 -13.13 -8.43
CA TYR A 220 -4.26 -13.93 -7.50
C TYR A 220 -3.49 -15.03 -8.23
N SER A 221 -4.18 -15.81 -9.06
CA SER A 221 -3.57 -16.91 -9.81
C SER A 221 -2.64 -16.43 -10.92
N ASN A 222 -2.94 -15.33 -11.61
CA ASN A 222 -2.10 -14.73 -12.65
C ASN A 222 -0.87 -14.02 -12.08
N ALA A 223 -0.99 -13.28 -10.98
CA ALA A 223 0.15 -12.65 -10.31
C ALA A 223 1.07 -13.73 -9.72
N LEU A 224 0.51 -14.76 -9.09
CA LEU A 224 1.26 -15.91 -8.60
C LEU A 224 1.92 -16.70 -9.75
N ALA A 225 1.21 -16.92 -10.86
CA ALA A 225 1.75 -17.57 -12.04
C ALA A 225 2.83 -16.73 -12.71
N SER A 226 2.67 -15.41 -12.79
CA SER A 226 3.67 -14.48 -13.33
C SER A 226 4.90 -14.39 -12.45
N LEU A 227 4.72 -14.41 -11.13
CA LEU A 227 5.80 -14.44 -10.15
C LEU A 227 6.56 -15.77 -10.22
N ARG A 228 5.85 -16.91 -10.25
CA ARG A 228 6.45 -18.23 -10.46
C ARG A 228 7.19 -18.29 -11.80
N ARG A 229 6.54 -17.86 -12.89
CA ARG A 229 7.15 -17.76 -14.23
C ARG A 229 8.40 -16.87 -14.22
N PHE A 230 8.37 -15.73 -13.55
CA PHE A 230 9.56 -14.87 -13.44
C PHE A 230 10.74 -15.61 -12.81
N TYR A 231 10.51 -16.42 -11.78
CA TYR A 231 11.57 -17.15 -11.09
C TYR A 231 11.94 -18.49 -11.72
N ASP A 232 10.99 -19.17 -12.39
CA ASP A 232 11.23 -20.42 -13.12
C ASP A 232 12.04 -20.18 -14.40
N TYR A 233 11.95 -18.98 -15.00
CA TYR A 233 12.65 -18.60 -16.23
C TYR A 233 14.00 -17.87 -16.01
N GLN A 234 14.42 -17.62 -14.76
CA GLN A 234 15.72 -16.97 -14.50
C GLN A 234 16.90 -17.95 -14.61
N PHE A 235 17.88 -17.60 -15.45
CA PHE A 235 19.01 -18.47 -15.84
C PHE A 235 20.05 -18.72 -14.73
N PRO A 236 20.75 -19.88 -14.77
CA PRO A 236 21.87 -20.22 -13.88
C PRO A 236 23.09 -19.28 -13.95
N SER A 237 23.17 -18.42 -14.96
CA SER A 237 24.30 -17.51 -15.24
C SER A 237 24.42 -16.38 -14.21
N ALA A 238 23.31 -15.99 -13.57
CA ALA A 238 23.25 -14.97 -12.53
C ALA A 238 23.33 -15.60 -11.12
N GLY A 239 24.19 -16.61 -10.94
CA GLY A 239 24.44 -17.25 -9.65
C GLY A 239 23.27 -18.11 -9.13
N ARG A 240 23.58 -19.25 -8.51
CA ARG A 240 22.65 -20.20 -7.88
C ARG A 240 21.92 -19.65 -6.64
N GLY A 241 21.54 -18.37 -6.59
CA GLY A 241 21.15 -17.68 -5.35
C GLY A 241 19.99 -16.70 -5.48
N GLN A 242 19.00 -16.93 -6.35
CA GLN A 242 17.79 -16.09 -6.40
C GLN A 242 16.50 -16.83 -6.02
N HIS A 243 16.55 -18.16 -5.86
CA HIS A 243 15.37 -18.95 -5.46
C HIS A 243 14.87 -18.59 -4.05
N GLN A 244 15.77 -18.23 -3.13
CA GLN A 244 15.36 -17.78 -1.80
C GLN A 244 14.60 -16.43 -1.83
N HIS A 245 14.98 -15.52 -2.75
CA HIS A 245 14.26 -14.26 -2.96
C HIS A 245 12.90 -14.49 -3.63
N ALA A 246 12.80 -15.48 -4.51
CA ALA A 246 11.54 -15.92 -5.08
C ALA A 246 10.54 -16.36 -4.02
N LEU A 247 10.97 -17.28 -3.15
CA LEU A 247 10.16 -17.81 -2.07
C LEU A 247 9.79 -16.73 -1.05
N LEU A 248 10.71 -15.81 -0.74
CA LEU A 248 10.42 -14.65 0.12
C LEU A 248 9.35 -13.73 -0.49
N ASN A 249 9.41 -13.45 -1.79
CA ASN A 249 8.41 -12.61 -2.46
C ASN A 249 7.05 -13.30 -2.58
N ILE A 250 7.02 -14.62 -2.81
CA ILE A 250 5.79 -15.43 -2.75
C ILE A 250 5.20 -15.40 -1.33
N ALA A 251 6.04 -15.57 -0.29
CA ALA A 251 5.60 -15.50 1.10
C ALA A 251 5.06 -14.10 1.46
N THR A 252 5.71 -13.05 0.98
CA THR A 252 5.27 -11.66 1.14
C THR A 252 3.93 -11.45 0.45
N PHE A 253 3.74 -11.98 -0.76
CA PHE A 253 2.48 -11.94 -1.47
C PHE A 253 1.37 -12.65 -0.70
N TYR A 254 1.57 -13.89 -0.23
CA TYR A 254 0.58 -14.61 0.59
C TYR A 254 0.27 -13.90 1.91
N TYR A 255 1.27 -13.31 2.55
CA TYR A 255 1.06 -12.49 3.75
C TYR A 255 0.23 -11.24 3.44
N SER A 256 0.46 -10.62 2.28
CA SER A 256 -0.25 -9.42 1.82
C SER A 256 -1.73 -9.72 1.50
N THR A 257 -2.03 -10.92 0.99
CA THR A 257 -3.39 -11.36 0.63
C THR A 257 -4.13 -12.09 1.76
N GLY A 258 -3.50 -12.29 2.92
CA GLY A 258 -4.11 -12.93 4.09
C GLY A 258 -4.04 -14.46 4.14
N GLY A 259 -3.32 -15.09 3.20
CA GLY A 259 -3.02 -16.52 3.21
C GLY A 259 -1.93 -16.88 4.22
N MET A 260 -2.20 -16.75 5.52
CA MET A 260 -1.19 -16.86 6.59
C MET A 260 -0.49 -18.23 6.64
N GLU A 261 -1.24 -19.32 6.43
CA GLU A 261 -0.67 -20.68 6.43
C GLU A 261 0.25 -20.91 5.22
N SER A 262 -0.17 -20.46 4.04
CA SER A 262 0.64 -20.51 2.83
C SER A 262 1.87 -19.61 2.93
N ALA A 263 1.73 -18.43 3.56
CA ALA A 263 2.84 -17.54 3.85
C ALA A 263 3.86 -18.18 4.80
N GLN A 264 3.40 -18.85 5.86
CA GLN A 264 4.25 -19.57 6.81
C GLN A 264 4.98 -20.74 6.12
N SER A 265 4.29 -21.55 5.33
CA SER A 265 4.94 -22.66 4.61
C SER A 265 5.99 -22.14 3.62
N ALA A 266 5.69 -21.06 2.88
CA ALA A 266 6.63 -20.45 1.95
C ALA A 266 7.83 -19.80 2.67
N ILE A 267 7.64 -19.19 3.84
CA ILE A 267 8.73 -18.57 4.60
C ILE A 267 9.68 -19.62 5.20
N ASP A 268 9.15 -20.75 5.68
CA ASP A 268 9.96 -21.82 6.25
C ASP A 268 10.88 -22.45 5.18
N GLU A 269 10.35 -22.61 3.96
CA GLU A 269 11.12 -23.06 2.81
C GLU A 269 12.15 -22.00 2.37
N ALA A 270 11.76 -20.72 2.34
CA ALA A 270 12.69 -19.62 2.04
C ALA A 270 13.86 -19.56 3.05
N ILE A 271 13.60 -19.77 4.34
CA ILE A 271 14.62 -19.84 5.40
C ILE A 271 15.57 -21.01 5.15
N ARG A 272 15.04 -22.18 4.80
CA ARG A 272 15.83 -23.37 4.50
C ARG A 272 16.79 -23.13 3.34
N VAL A 273 16.28 -22.58 2.23
CA VAL A 273 17.06 -22.30 1.02
C VAL A 273 18.07 -21.16 1.26
N ALA A 274 17.69 -20.10 1.98
CA ALA A 274 18.60 -19.01 2.32
C ALA A 274 19.78 -19.48 3.18
N ARG A 275 19.54 -20.41 4.13
CA ARG A 275 20.60 -21.03 4.94
C ARG A 275 21.55 -21.88 4.09
N THR A 276 21.02 -22.69 3.18
CA THR A 276 21.86 -23.53 2.30
C THR A 276 22.66 -22.70 1.29
N ALA A 277 22.10 -21.57 0.83
CA ALA A 277 22.77 -20.63 -0.06
C ALA A 277 23.78 -19.71 0.67
N GLY A 278 23.74 -19.67 2.00
CA GLY A 278 24.58 -18.76 2.80
C GLY A 278 24.18 -17.29 2.69
N ASP A 279 22.97 -17.01 2.20
CA ASP A 279 22.45 -15.66 2.03
C ASP A 279 21.87 -15.13 3.34
N LYS A 280 22.73 -14.48 4.12
CA LYS A 280 22.37 -13.87 5.41
C LYS A 280 21.34 -12.75 5.26
N ALA A 281 21.33 -12.08 4.12
CA ALA A 281 20.54 -10.90 3.85
C ALA A 281 19.07 -11.28 3.62
N CYS A 282 18.82 -12.24 2.72
CA CYS A 282 17.50 -12.83 2.54
C CYS A 282 17.02 -13.52 3.82
N LEU A 283 17.91 -14.24 4.52
CA LEU A 283 17.56 -14.92 5.77
C LEU A 283 16.99 -13.97 6.82
N GLN A 284 17.54 -12.76 6.94
CA GLN A 284 17.05 -11.76 7.89
C GLN A 284 15.64 -11.26 7.54
N HIS A 285 15.36 -10.99 6.26
CA HIS A 285 14.00 -10.63 5.83
C HIS A 285 13.03 -11.78 6.07
N CYS A 286 13.44 -13.02 5.81
CA CYS A 286 12.61 -14.18 6.11
C CYS A 286 12.32 -14.31 7.61
N LEU A 287 13.31 -14.08 8.48
CA LEU A 287 13.12 -14.12 9.93
C LEU A 287 12.23 -12.99 10.44
N SER A 288 12.39 -11.77 9.91
CA SER A 288 11.52 -10.62 10.21
C SER A 288 10.05 -10.92 9.83
N LEU A 289 9.80 -11.40 8.61
CA LEU A 289 8.46 -11.72 8.15
C LEU A 289 7.87 -12.92 8.92
N ALA A 290 8.65 -13.97 9.19
CA ALA A 290 8.22 -15.11 10.01
C ALA A 290 7.84 -14.67 11.44
N GLN A 291 8.59 -13.75 12.04
CA GLN A 291 8.25 -13.17 13.33
C GLN A 291 6.91 -12.45 13.27
N ARG A 292 6.67 -11.59 12.26
CA ARG A 292 5.39 -10.89 12.09
C ARG A 292 4.21 -11.87 11.94
N ILE A 293 4.35 -12.88 11.08
CA ILE A 293 3.34 -13.93 10.88
C ILE A 293 3.01 -14.64 12.19
N LYS A 294 4.04 -15.10 12.92
CA LYS A 294 3.86 -15.79 14.20
C LYS A 294 3.18 -14.91 15.24
N HIS A 295 3.52 -13.62 15.30
CA HIS A 295 2.88 -12.71 16.24
C HIS A 295 1.40 -12.50 15.91
N GLU A 296 1.07 -12.30 14.64
CA GLU A 296 -0.31 -12.10 14.22
C GLU A 296 -1.19 -13.34 14.40
N THR A 297 -0.63 -14.55 14.28
CA THR A 297 -1.42 -15.79 14.39
C THR A 297 -1.55 -16.31 15.82
N CYS A 298 -0.54 -16.10 16.67
CA CYS A 298 -0.49 -16.71 18.01
C CYS A 298 -0.66 -15.72 19.17
N SER A 299 -0.49 -14.41 18.96
CA SER A 299 -0.50 -13.44 20.09
C SER A 299 -1.91 -12.98 20.41
N VAL A 300 -2.20 -12.89 21.71
CA VAL A 300 -3.47 -12.42 22.28
C VAL A 300 -3.11 -11.44 23.40
N ALA A 301 -3.85 -10.32 23.54
CA ALA A 301 -3.59 -9.34 24.57
C ALA A 301 -3.84 -9.92 25.97
N PHE A 302 -4.97 -10.60 26.16
CA PHE A 302 -5.32 -11.29 27.41
C PHE A 302 -5.93 -12.65 27.12
N THR A 303 -5.49 -13.69 27.83
CA THR A 303 -6.15 -15.00 27.75
C THR A 303 -7.48 -14.96 28.52
N PRO A 304 -8.44 -15.86 28.22
CA PRO A 304 -9.75 -15.87 28.89
C PRO A 304 -9.68 -16.07 30.40
N SER A 305 -8.61 -16.67 30.89
CA SER A 305 -8.35 -16.95 32.30
C SER A 305 -7.53 -15.85 32.99
N GLU A 306 -7.00 -14.87 32.26
CA GLU A 306 -6.18 -13.79 32.81
C GLU A 306 -7.07 -12.61 33.23
N THR A 307 -6.78 -12.05 34.42
CA THR A 307 -7.42 -10.79 34.83
C THR A 307 -6.77 -9.63 34.08
N ILE A 308 -7.59 -8.77 33.50
CA ILE A 308 -7.11 -7.60 32.74
C ILE A 308 -6.45 -6.64 33.74
N ARG A 309 -5.12 -6.53 33.66
CA ARG A 309 -4.32 -5.60 34.45
C ARG A 309 -3.24 -5.01 33.57
N ILE A 310 -3.31 -3.72 33.31
CA ILE A 310 -2.33 -3.03 32.49
C ILE A 310 -1.09 -2.75 33.34
N ARG A 311 0.07 -3.14 32.82
CA ARG A 311 1.36 -2.88 33.47
C ARG A 311 1.93 -1.60 32.89
N GLN A 312 2.36 -0.69 33.76
CA GLN A 312 3.07 0.55 33.38
C GLN A 312 4.53 0.31 32.98
N ASN A 313 4.85 -0.91 32.54
CA ASN A 313 6.19 -1.36 32.15
C ASN A 313 6.12 -1.94 30.73
N PRO A 314 7.23 -1.92 29.97
CA PRO A 314 7.28 -2.52 28.64
C PRO A 314 6.83 -3.99 28.65
N ILE A 315 6.16 -4.42 27.58
CA ILE A 315 5.80 -5.82 27.40
C ILE A 315 7.07 -6.68 27.40
N SER A 316 7.00 -7.82 28.07
CA SER A 316 8.14 -8.74 28.18
C SER A 316 8.58 -9.24 26.81
N THR A 317 9.90 -9.43 26.65
CA THR A 317 10.51 -9.96 25.42
C THR A 317 10.01 -11.35 25.04
N SER A 318 9.45 -12.10 26.00
CA SER A 318 8.77 -13.37 25.77
C SER A 318 7.44 -13.24 25.02
N ARG A 319 6.68 -12.16 25.23
CA ARG A 319 5.41 -11.88 24.55
C ARG A 319 5.64 -11.09 23.27
N LEU A 320 6.57 -10.13 23.29
CA LEU A 320 6.96 -9.33 22.13
C LEU A 320 8.50 -9.24 22.03
N PRO A 321 9.14 -10.07 21.19
CA PRO A 321 10.58 -10.07 20.97
C PRO A 321 11.06 -8.73 20.42
N GLU A 322 12.32 -8.41 20.71
CA GLU A 322 12.95 -7.21 20.21
C GLU A 322 13.15 -7.28 18.69
N GLY A 323 12.81 -6.20 17.98
CA GLY A 323 12.95 -6.15 16.52
C GLY A 323 14.41 -6.21 16.10
N GLN A 324 14.75 -7.02 15.09
CA GLN A 324 16.13 -7.14 14.63
C GLN A 324 16.56 -5.94 13.76
N THR A 325 15.63 -5.39 12.99
CA THR A 325 15.86 -4.21 12.13
C THR A 325 15.21 -2.94 12.73
N PRO A 326 15.64 -1.73 12.32
CA PRO A 326 14.96 -0.48 12.67
C PRO A 326 13.47 -0.52 12.34
N MET A 327 13.12 -1.05 11.16
CA MET A 327 11.74 -1.17 10.72
C MET A 327 10.92 -2.21 11.52
N ASP A 328 11.54 -3.31 11.97
CA ASP A 328 10.86 -4.25 12.87
C ASP A 328 10.59 -3.64 14.24
N GLN A 329 11.52 -2.82 14.73
CA GLN A 329 11.33 -2.09 15.97
C GLN A 329 10.17 -1.10 15.85
N LEU A 330 10.05 -0.40 14.71
CA LEU A 330 8.94 0.51 14.43
C LEU A 330 7.61 -0.26 14.28
N TRP A 331 7.58 -1.36 13.53
CA TRP A 331 6.40 -2.23 13.40
C TRP A 331 5.90 -2.73 14.77
N SER A 332 6.84 -3.07 15.67
CA SER A 332 6.49 -3.56 17.01
C SER A 332 5.70 -2.56 17.88
N VAL A 333 5.68 -1.27 17.52
CA VAL A 333 4.93 -0.24 18.26
C VAL A 333 3.44 -0.55 18.23
N LYS A 334 2.87 -0.76 17.04
CA LYS A 334 1.44 -1.10 16.90
C LYS A 334 1.13 -2.40 17.62
N SER A 335 2.00 -3.39 17.48
CA SER A 335 1.83 -4.67 18.15
C SER A 335 1.84 -4.54 19.68
N ALA A 336 2.70 -3.68 20.21
CA ALA A 336 2.77 -3.42 21.65
C ALA A 336 1.48 -2.76 22.17
N LEU A 337 0.97 -1.76 21.45
CA LEU A 337 -0.27 -1.07 21.81
C LEU A 337 -1.48 -2.02 21.82
N ASP A 338 -1.59 -2.89 20.81
CA ASP A 338 -2.66 -3.88 20.71
C ASP A 338 -2.64 -4.91 21.87
N LEU A 339 -1.44 -5.24 22.36
CA LEU A 339 -1.22 -6.10 23.52
C LEU A 339 -1.42 -5.38 24.86
N GLY A 340 -1.70 -4.07 24.87
CA GLY A 340 -1.94 -3.29 26.08
C GLY A 340 -0.71 -2.62 26.69
N GLU A 341 0.35 -2.37 25.91
CA GLU A 341 1.41 -1.45 26.34
C GLU A 341 0.86 -0.01 26.37
N PRO A 342 1.02 0.74 27.48
CA PRO A 342 0.57 2.14 27.55
C PRO A 342 1.29 3.02 26.52
N VAL A 343 0.59 4.02 26.00
CA VAL A 343 1.07 4.89 24.91
C VAL A 343 2.40 5.56 25.26
N HIS A 344 2.53 6.09 26.47
CA HIS A 344 3.77 6.76 26.91
C HIS A 344 4.98 5.80 26.99
N VAL A 345 4.75 4.50 27.23
CA VAL A 345 5.81 3.47 27.21
C VAL A 345 6.19 3.14 25.76
N ALA A 346 5.21 3.11 24.86
CA ALA A 346 5.44 2.81 23.44
C ALA A 346 6.38 3.81 22.73
N PHE A 347 6.46 5.07 23.20
CA PHE A 347 7.45 6.06 22.71
C PHE A 347 8.89 5.55 22.80
N ARG A 348 9.22 4.77 23.83
CA ARG A 348 10.55 4.17 23.97
C ARG A 348 10.91 3.32 22.75
N ARG A 349 9.95 2.60 22.17
CA ARG A 349 10.17 1.74 20.99
C ARG A 349 10.45 2.58 19.75
N ILE A 350 9.78 3.73 19.60
CA ILE A 350 10.03 4.66 18.49
C ILE A 350 11.44 5.23 18.58
N HIS A 351 11.87 5.69 19.75
CA HIS A 351 13.23 6.20 19.93
C HIS A 351 14.28 5.09 19.78
N SER A 352 13.99 3.87 20.25
CA SER A 352 14.85 2.70 20.01
C SER A 352 15.00 2.37 18.52
N SER A 353 13.96 2.58 17.70
CA SER A 353 14.07 2.37 16.24
C SER A 353 15.06 3.34 15.60
N LEU A 354 15.00 4.62 15.97
CA LEU A 354 15.94 5.64 15.50
C LEU A 354 17.37 5.39 16.04
N GLY A 355 17.49 5.01 17.31
CA GLY A 355 18.77 4.65 17.91
C GLY A 355 19.45 3.47 17.20
N LYS A 356 18.67 2.48 16.71
CA LYS A 356 19.17 1.37 15.89
C LYS A 356 19.64 1.81 14.50
N GLU A 357 18.99 2.78 13.88
CA GLU A 357 19.47 3.36 12.62
C GLU A 357 20.83 4.05 12.82
N ILE A 358 20.92 4.96 13.81
CA ILE A 358 22.14 5.72 14.11
C ILE A 358 23.31 4.79 14.47
N SER A 359 23.06 3.75 15.28
CA SER A 359 24.12 2.80 15.65
C SER A 359 24.63 2.01 14.43
N THR A 360 23.74 1.67 13.50
CA THR A 360 24.10 1.01 12.24
C THR A 360 24.96 1.94 11.35
N GLU A 361 24.65 3.23 11.25
CA GLU A 361 25.42 4.21 10.47
C GLU A 361 26.80 4.50 11.07
N SER A 362 26.91 4.61 12.40
CA SER A 362 28.16 4.99 13.11
C SER A 362 29.30 3.95 12.98
N SER A 363 28.99 2.71 12.64
CA SER A 363 29.98 1.63 12.45
C SER A 363 30.82 1.73 11.16
N THR A 364 30.60 2.76 10.33
CA THR A 364 31.17 2.88 8.98
C THR A 364 32.44 3.73 8.86
N THR A 365 33.16 4.02 9.96
CA THR A 365 34.37 4.87 9.94
C THR A 365 35.62 4.16 9.40
N ASP A 366 35.94 4.49 8.14
CA ASP A 366 37.21 4.64 7.40
C ASP A 366 38.37 3.60 7.40
N GLU A 367 38.50 2.61 8.29
CA GLU A 367 39.59 1.60 8.16
C GLU A 367 39.16 0.20 7.66
N GLU A 368 37.86 -0.14 7.71
CA GLU A 368 37.36 -1.46 7.31
C GLU A 368 36.80 -1.52 5.88
N ARG A 369 37.32 -0.72 4.95
CA ARG A 369 36.87 -0.72 3.54
C ARG A 369 37.30 -1.94 2.72
N LYS A 370 38.00 -2.93 3.29
CA LYS A 370 38.48 -4.09 2.51
C LYS A 370 37.78 -5.42 2.74
N ILE A 371 37.12 -5.72 3.87
CA ILE A 371 36.32 -6.96 4.01
C ILE A 371 35.17 -6.82 5.05
N SER A 372 34.34 -5.78 5.00
CA SER A 372 33.09 -5.81 5.77
C SER A 372 32.00 -6.57 4.99
N LYS A 373 31.86 -7.87 5.29
CA LYS A 373 30.71 -8.72 4.90
C LYS A 373 29.45 -8.38 5.72
N VAL A 374 29.14 -7.10 5.89
CA VAL A 374 28.18 -6.61 6.89
C VAL A 374 27.21 -5.65 6.19
N TRP A 375 26.02 -6.20 5.88
CA TRP A 375 24.73 -5.58 5.58
C TRP A 375 24.60 -4.66 4.35
N ARG A 376 24.11 -5.23 3.23
CA ARG A 376 23.59 -4.46 2.08
C ARG A 376 22.08 -4.60 1.84
N THR A 377 21.34 -5.22 2.75
CA THR A 377 19.86 -5.31 2.67
C THR A 377 19.14 -4.76 3.90
N GLY A 378 19.84 -4.03 4.79
CA GLY A 378 19.20 -3.39 5.94
C GLY A 378 18.12 -2.44 5.45
N GLN A 379 16.84 -2.78 5.67
CA GLN A 379 15.74 -1.85 5.50
C GLN A 379 16.05 -0.62 6.36
N LYS A 380 16.47 0.46 5.71
CA LYS A 380 16.63 1.76 6.35
C LYS A 380 15.31 2.15 7.01
N LEU A 381 15.41 2.86 8.12
CA LEU A 381 14.24 3.44 8.73
C LEU A 381 13.54 4.40 7.75
N ASP A 382 12.29 4.11 7.42
CA ASP A 382 11.44 5.02 6.67
C ASP A 382 11.02 6.18 7.59
N MET A 383 11.55 7.38 7.29
CA MET A 383 11.29 8.57 8.10
C MET A 383 9.84 9.02 8.03
N ALA A 384 9.15 8.82 6.89
CA ALA A 384 7.73 9.10 6.78
C ALA A 384 6.92 8.16 7.68
N ALA A 385 7.23 6.86 7.70
CA ALA A 385 6.58 5.90 8.61
C ALA A 385 6.91 6.17 10.09
N TRP A 386 8.12 6.61 10.40
CA TRP A 386 8.54 6.98 11.75
C TRP A 386 7.76 8.20 12.25
N ASN A 387 7.66 9.26 11.44
CA ASN A 387 6.87 10.45 11.73
C ASN A 387 5.37 10.15 11.81
N ALA A 388 4.83 9.31 10.91
CA ALA A 388 3.44 8.86 10.96
C ALA A 388 3.11 8.14 12.27
N THR A 389 4.03 7.31 12.76
CA THR A 389 3.85 6.59 14.03
C THR A 389 3.91 7.55 15.23
N GLN A 390 4.81 8.55 15.20
CA GLN A 390 4.87 9.63 16.21
C GLN A 390 3.56 10.42 16.26
N SER A 391 3.04 10.85 15.10
CA SER A 391 1.76 11.54 15.02
C SER A 391 0.64 10.72 15.66
N GLY A 392 0.54 9.43 15.32
CA GLY A 392 -0.45 8.54 15.91
C GLY A 392 -0.35 8.44 17.44
N LEU A 393 0.86 8.34 18.00
CA LEU A 393 1.05 8.29 19.47
C LEU A 393 0.67 9.61 20.14
N TRP A 394 1.08 10.76 19.59
CA TRP A 394 0.71 12.07 20.13
C TRP A 394 -0.80 12.30 20.05
N GLY A 395 -1.44 11.86 18.97
CA GLY A 395 -2.89 11.87 18.83
C GLY A 395 -3.58 11.02 19.91
N MET A 396 -3.08 9.81 20.17
CA MET A 396 -3.61 8.96 21.25
C MET A 396 -3.42 9.57 22.65
N LEU A 397 -2.32 10.28 22.89
CA LEU A 397 -2.11 11.08 24.10
C LEU A 397 -2.97 12.36 24.15
N GLY A 398 -3.69 12.68 23.07
CA GLY A 398 -4.55 13.86 23.00
C GLY A 398 -3.82 15.17 22.74
N SER A 399 -2.59 15.15 22.19
CA SER A 399 -1.89 16.36 21.72
C SER A 399 -2.01 16.48 20.21
N SER A 400 -2.98 17.29 19.74
CA SER A 400 -3.22 17.51 18.31
C SER A 400 -2.12 18.32 17.63
N VAL A 401 -1.55 19.31 18.33
CA VAL A 401 -0.46 20.17 17.80
C VAL A 401 0.80 19.36 17.47
N LEU A 402 1.21 18.45 18.37
CA LEU A 402 2.37 17.60 18.12
C LEU A 402 2.06 16.52 17.07
N ALA A 403 0.82 16.03 17.04
CA ALA A 403 0.39 15.14 15.96
C ALA A 403 0.51 15.83 14.60
N GLU A 404 -0.01 17.05 14.46
CA GLU A 404 0.07 17.89 13.25
C GLU A 404 1.50 18.14 12.81
N PHE A 405 2.37 18.53 13.74
CA PHE A 405 3.79 18.75 13.44
C PHE A 405 4.44 17.51 12.81
N HIS A 406 4.20 16.32 13.36
CA HIS A 406 4.74 15.09 12.80
C HIS A 406 4.03 14.63 11.51
N GLU A 407 2.76 14.98 11.32
CA GLU A 407 2.07 14.76 10.05
C GLU A 407 2.69 15.59 8.93
N ASP A 408 2.92 16.88 9.16
CA ASP A 408 3.52 17.76 8.16
C ASP A 408 4.92 17.27 7.78
N LEU A 409 5.74 16.87 8.77
CA LEU A 409 7.05 16.27 8.52
C LEU A 409 6.99 14.95 7.72
N ALA A 410 5.92 14.17 7.86
CA ALA A 410 5.75 12.94 7.08
C ALA A 410 5.27 13.23 5.65
N LEU A 411 4.53 14.32 5.43
CA LEU A 411 4.05 14.75 4.11
C LEU A 411 5.13 15.46 3.28
N ASP A 412 6.08 16.11 3.94
CA ASP A 412 7.23 16.79 3.32
C ASP A 412 8.23 15.83 2.66
N ASP A 413 8.22 14.55 3.04
CA ASP A 413 9.08 13.55 2.41
C ASP A 413 8.61 13.25 0.98
N VAL A 414 9.46 13.60 0.00
CA VAL A 414 9.20 13.47 -1.45
C VAL A 414 9.43 12.04 -1.95
N SER A 415 9.79 11.10 -1.06
CA SER A 415 9.98 9.70 -1.42
C SER A 415 8.68 9.09 -1.98
N PRO A 416 8.69 8.51 -3.20
CA PRO A 416 7.47 8.03 -3.84
C PRO A 416 6.84 6.87 -3.05
N TRP A 417 5.60 7.09 -2.62
CA TRP A 417 4.60 6.11 -2.18
C TRP A 417 4.97 5.22 -0.97
N ASN A 418 5.21 5.86 0.18
CA ASN A 418 5.31 5.18 1.47
C ASN A 418 3.95 5.05 2.17
N ASP A 419 3.66 3.87 2.74
CA ASP A 419 2.47 3.58 3.56
C ASP A 419 2.28 4.58 4.73
N GLY A 420 3.37 5.19 5.20
CA GLY A 420 3.36 6.25 6.19
C GLY A 420 2.60 7.51 5.76
N ARG A 421 2.79 7.95 4.50
CA ARG A 421 2.10 9.14 3.94
C ARG A 421 0.59 8.94 3.91
N LEU A 422 0.13 7.81 3.40
CA LEU A 422 -1.29 7.47 3.40
C LEU A 422 -1.84 7.40 4.82
N THR A 423 -1.10 6.79 5.76
CA THR A 423 -1.53 6.71 7.17
C THR A 423 -1.77 8.09 7.75
N VAL A 424 -0.88 9.05 7.49
CA VAL A 424 -1.03 10.45 7.92
C VAL A 424 -2.24 11.13 7.28
N ILE A 425 -2.44 10.96 5.97
CA ILE A 425 -3.62 11.53 5.27
C ILE A 425 -4.92 11.01 5.88
N LEU A 426 -5.00 9.70 6.14
CA LEU A 426 -6.17 9.08 6.77
C LEU A 426 -6.40 9.61 8.19
N SER A 427 -5.34 9.78 8.98
CA SER A 427 -5.43 10.38 10.33
C SER A 427 -5.86 11.84 10.29
N LYS A 428 -5.32 12.65 9.37
CA LYS A 428 -5.70 14.05 9.17
C LYS A 428 -7.17 14.18 8.79
N ALA A 429 -7.65 13.33 7.89
CA ALA A 429 -9.06 13.28 7.53
C ALA A 429 -9.95 12.88 8.71
N GLN A 430 -9.54 11.91 9.54
CA GLN A 430 -10.27 11.54 10.75
C GLN A 430 -10.36 12.69 11.76
N ARG A 431 -9.28 13.47 11.95
CA ARG A 431 -9.31 14.64 12.83
C ARG A 431 -10.20 15.76 12.29
N ALA A 432 -10.23 15.97 10.96
CA ALA A 432 -11.21 16.87 10.35
C ALA A 432 -12.66 16.42 10.59
N VAL A 433 -12.92 15.10 10.59
CA VAL A 433 -14.23 14.55 10.97
C VAL A 433 -14.58 14.80 12.44
N GLU A 434 -13.62 14.70 13.36
CA GLU A 434 -13.81 15.03 14.79
C GLU A 434 -14.17 16.51 14.99
N ARG A 435 -13.62 17.41 14.15
CA ARG A 435 -13.96 18.84 14.08
C ARG A 435 -15.26 19.17 13.34
N ALA A 436 -16.03 18.16 12.93
CA ALA A 436 -17.22 18.29 12.07
C ALA A 436 -16.98 18.95 10.70
N GLU A 437 -15.74 18.99 10.21
CA GLU A 437 -15.39 19.51 8.89
C GLU A 437 -15.48 18.40 7.83
N TYR A 438 -16.67 17.84 7.63
CA TYR A 438 -16.88 16.67 6.76
C TYR A 438 -16.44 16.90 5.31
N ASP A 439 -16.71 18.08 4.76
CA ASP A 439 -16.34 18.42 3.39
C ASP A 439 -14.82 18.59 3.23
N SER A 440 -14.15 19.12 4.27
CA SER A 440 -12.67 19.21 4.33
C SER A 440 -12.06 17.81 4.37
N ALA A 441 -12.60 16.92 5.21
CA ALA A 441 -12.17 15.53 5.29
C ALA A 441 -12.31 14.80 3.94
N LEU A 442 -13.44 14.98 3.25
CA LEU A 442 -13.66 14.41 1.93
C LEU A 442 -12.73 15.04 0.88
N ALA A 443 -12.48 16.34 0.92
CA ALA A 443 -11.54 17.00 0.01
C ALA A 443 -10.10 16.47 0.16
N ILE A 444 -9.66 16.23 1.39
CA ILE A 444 -8.36 15.61 1.69
C ILE A 444 -8.29 14.19 1.13
N LEU A 445 -9.36 13.40 1.30
CA LEU A 445 -9.39 12.00 0.86
C LEU A 445 -9.55 11.85 -0.66
N LEU A 446 -10.24 12.77 -1.32
CA LEU A 446 -10.55 12.71 -2.76
C LEU A 446 -9.55 13.49 -3.62
N ASP A 447 -8.49 14.03 -3.03
CA ASP A 447 -7.43 14.69 -3.80
C ASP A 447 -6.72 13.69 -4.73
N ILE A 448 -6.53 14.10 -5.99
CA ILE A 448 -5.90 13.31 -7.05
C ILE A 448 -4.50 12.85 -6.62
N SER A 449 -3.78 13.68 -5.85
CA SER A 449 -2.45 13.35 -5.35
C SER A 449 -2.42 12.15 -4.39
N VAL A 450 -3.56 11.83 -3.76
CA VAL A 450 -3.73 10.69 -2.86
C VAL A 450 -4.16 9.45 -3.64
N LEU A 451 -4.95 9.64 -4.70
CA LEU A 451 -5.57 8.54 -5.45
C LEU A 451 -4.63 7.87 -6.45
N GLN A 452 -3.66 8.61 -6.99
CA GLN A 452 -2.71 8.09 -7.97
C GLN A 452 -1.84 6.96 -7.38
N GLY A 453 -1.53 5.92 -8.15
CA GLY A 453 -0.57 4.89 -7.75
C GLY A 453 -0.94 4.04 -6.51
N MET A 454 -2.19 4.08 -6.04
CA MET A 454 -2.61 3.30 -4.86
C MET A 454 -2.52 1.79 -5.12
N SER A 455 -1.97 1.07 -4.14
CA SER A 455 -2.11 -0.38 -4.08
C SER A 455 -3.54 -0.78 -3.71
N ILE A 456 -3.91 -2.02 -4.00
CA ILE A 456 -5.22 -2.57 -3.59
C ILE A 456 -5.43 -2.47 -2.07
N GLN A 457 -4.41 -2.75 -1.27
CA GLN A 457 -4.47 -2.62 0.20
C GLN A 457 -4.68 -1.18 0.65
N SER A 458 -3.99 -0.24 0.02
CA SER A 458 -4.13 1.19 0.25
C SER A 458 -5.56 1.65 -0.06
N TYR A 459 -6.12 1.19 -1.19
CA TYR A 459 -7.50 1.46 -1.57
C TYR A 459 -8.52 0.97 -0.54
N HIS A 460 -8.36 -0.23 0.01
CA HIS A 460 -9.29 -0.74 1.04
C HIS A 460 -9.22 0.07 2.33
N ARG A 461 -8.01 0.44 2.77
CA ARG A 461 -7.83 1.33 3.94
C ARG A 461 -8.45 2.70 3.71
N TRP A 462 -8.21 3.28 2.54
CA TRP A 462 -8.74 4.58 2.14
C TRP A 462 -10.27 4.57 2.04
N SER A 463 -10.84 3.63 1.30
CA SER A 463 -12.29 3.53 1.09
C SER A 463 -13.01 3.34 2.41
N LYS A 464 -12.48 2.52 3.33
CA LYS A 464 -13.04 2.38 4.69
C LYS A 464 -13.17 3.72 5.43
N VAL A 465 -12.16 4.58 5.34
CA VAL A 465 -12.20 5.90 6.00
C VAL A 465 -13.18 6.84 5.31
N VAL A 466 -13.21 6.86 3.97
CA VAL A 466 -14.21 7.62 3.19
C VAL A 466 -15.62 7.24 3.62
N TRP A 467 -15.89 5.94 3.72
CA TRP A 467 -17.16 5.41 4.17
C TRP A 467 -17.48 5.79 5.62
N THR A 468 -16.49 5.71 6.52
CA THR A 468 -16.66 6.14 7.92
C THR A 468 -17.03 7.63 8.02
N VAL A 469 -16.48 8.50 7.15
CA VAL A 469 -16.85 9.93 7.11
C VAL A 469 -18.32 10.10 6.77
N LEU A 470 -18.80 9.42 5.72
CA LEU A 470 -20.19 9.48 5.27
C LEU A 470 -21.15 8.88 6.32
N GLU A 471 -20.78 7.75 6.93
CA GLU A 471 -21.54 7.14 8.03
C GLU A 471 -21.65 8.07 9.24
N ARG A 472 -20.55 8.71 9.63
CA ARG A 472 -20.53 9.66 10.75
C ARG A 472 -21.51 10.80 10.49
N LYS A 473 -21.42 11.44 9.32
CA LYS A 473 -22.33 12.54 8.94
C LYS A 473 -23.79 12.09 8.93
N ALA A 474 -24.10 10.94 8.33
CA ALA A 474 -25.46 10.38 8.32
C ALA A 474 -25.98 10.05 9.72
N LYS A 475 -25.12 9.55 10.62
CA LYS A 475 -25.45 9.28 12.03
C LYS A 475 -25.77 10.57 12.78
N MET A 476 -25.03 11.66 12.56
CA MET A 476 -25.31 12.95 13.23
C MET A 476 -26.64 13.57 12.76
N HIS A 477 -26.98 13.44 11.48
CA HIS A 477 -28.29 13.86 10.97
C HIS A 477 -29.46 12.98 11.44
N GLY A 478 -29.18 11.75 11.90
CA GLY A 478 -30.20 10.77 12.26
C GLY A 478 -30.98 10.22 11.07
N ASP A 479 -30.32 10.05 9.91
CA ASP A 479 -30.93 9.49 8.70
C ASP A 479 -30.64 7.98 8.58
N ASP A 480 -31.53 7.18 9.16
CA ASP A 480 -31.45 5.72 9.12
C ASP A 480 -31.54 5.16 7.68
N ILE A 481 -32.25 5.86 6.79
CA ILE A 481 -32.39 5.43 5.39
C ILE A 481 -31.04 5.59 4.69
N LEU A 482 -30.39 6.74 4.85
CA LEU A 482 -29.07 6.97 4.28
C LEU A 482 -28.02 6.02 4.87
N LEU A 483 -28.06 5.75 6.18
CA LEU A 483 -27.20 4.75 6.83
C LEU A 483 -27.40 3.36 6.23
N SER A 484 -28.64 2.96 5.95
CA SER A 484 -28.95 1.67 5.30
C SER A 484 -28.42 1.61 3.86
N HIS A 485 -28.49 2.72 3.12
CA HIS A 485 -27.97 2.83 1.77
C HIS A 485 -26.43 2.82 1.71
N ILE A 486 -25.79 3.48 2.68
CA ILE A 486 -24.34 3.44 2.85
C ILE A 486 -23.90 2.00 3.19
N SER A 487 -24.59 1.35 4.13
CA SER A 487 -24.31 -0.03 4.53
C SER A 487 -24.45 -1.03 3.36
N SER A 488 -25.38 -0.81 2.43
CA SER A 488 -25.54 -1.66 1.24
C SER A 488 -24.53 -1.37 0.13
N SER A 489 -23.95 -0.17 0.12
CA SER A 489 -22.92 0.25 -0.85
C SER A 489 -21.51 -0.16 -0.45
N GLN A 490 -21.31 -0.45 0.85
CA GLN A 490 -20.03 -0.87 1.40
C GLN A 490 -19.79 -2.38 1.26
N PRO A 491 -18.52 -2.81 1.22
CA PRO A 491 -18.21 -4.22 1.44
C PRO A 491 -18.70 -4.63 2.84
N PRO A 492 -19.25 -5.85 3.01
CA PRO A 492 -19.67 -6.34 4.31
C PRO A 492 -18.54 -6.21 5.33
N SER A 493 -18.84 -5.82 6.56
CA SER A 493 -17.82 -5.61 7.61
C SER A 493 -16.96 -6.84 7.91
N GLY A 494 -17.50 -8.05 7.67
CA GLY A 494 -16.76 -9.31 7.78
C GLY A 494 -15.78 -9.60 6.64
N TYR A 495 -15.79 -8.79 5.57
CA TYR A 495 -14.91 -9.00 4.40
C TYR A 495 -13.48 -8.54 4.68
N SER A 496 -13.30 -7.48 5.47
CA SER A 496 -11.98 -6.97 5.91
C SER A 496 -11.79 -7.21 7.41
N GLN A 497 -11.13 -8.31 7.78
CA GLN A 497 -10.83 -8.62 9.17
C GLN A 497 -9.33 -8.52 9.47
N ARG A 498 -9.02 -7.97 10.64
CA ARG A 498 -7.67 -8.00 11.21
C ARG A 498 -7.50 -9.34 11.94
N ARG A 499 -6.58 -10.18 11.47
CA ARG A 499 -6.38 -11.53 12.05
C ARG A 499 -5.71 -11.50 13.43
N GLY A 500 -4.91 -10.49 13.72
CA GLY A 500 -4.26 -10.37 15.02
C GLY A 500 -3.43 -9.10 15.20
N VAL A 501 -2.69 -9.11 16.30
CA VAL A 501 -1.90 -7.99 16.84
C VAL A 501 -0.88 -7.48 15.81
N GLY A 502 -0.77 -6.16 15.63
CA GLY A 502 0.20 -5.52 14.73
C GLY A 502 -0.12 -5.61 13.22
N GLY A 503 -0.91 -6.60 12.81
CA GLY A 503 -1.22 -6.85 11.40
C GLY A 503 -2.11 -5.78 10.75
N PRO A 504 -2.01 -5.54 9.44
CA PRO A 504 -3.01 -4.77 8.71
C PRO A 504 -4.35 -5.51 8.65
N GLY A 505 -5.45 -4.77 8.44
CA GLY A 505 -6.71 -5.39 8.02
C GLY A 505 -6.53 -6.00 6.63
N ARG A 506 -6.99 -7.24 6.42
CA ARG A 506 -6.88 -7.95 5.15
C ARG A 506 -8.24 -8.43 4.71
N GLU A 507 -8.48 -8.39 3.41
CA GLU A 507 -9.71 -8.94 2.84
C GLU A 507 -9.53 -10.42 2.54
N THR A 508 -10.45 -11.24 3.03
CA THR A 508 -10.57 -12.63 2.56
C THR A 508 -11.51 -12.60 1.36
N GLY A 509 -11.01 -12.99 0.18
CA GLY A 509 -11.74 -12.93 -1.11
C GLY A 509 -13.13 -13.60 -1.11
N HIS A 510 -13.45 -14.38 -0.08
CA HIS A 510 -14.80 -14.84 0.21
C HIS A 510 -15.15 -14.57 1.68
N PRO A 511 -16.42 -14.25 2.01
CA PRO A 511 -16.91 -14.53 3.35
C PRO A 511 -16.60 -16.01 3.64
N GLU A 512 -16.15 -16.34 4.84
CA GLU A 512 -16.06 -17.75 5.26
C GLU A 512 -17.36 -18.42 4.82
N SER A 513 -17.24 -19.53 4.09
CA SER A 513 -18.41 -20.30 3.69
C SER A 513 -19.20 -20.52 4.98
N LYS A 514 -20.40 -19.93 5.05
CA LYS A 514 -21.41 -20.32 6.03
C LYS A 514 -21.81 -21.76 5.71
N ILE A 515 -20.89 -22.70 5.90
CA ILE A 515 -21.26 -24.06 6.19
C ILE A 515 -22.16 -23.90 7.41
N LEU A 516 -23.39 -24.39 7.29
CA LEU A 516 -24.38 -24.47 8.35
C LEU A 516 -23.85 -25.38 9.48
N ASN A 517 -22.74 -25.00 10.11
CA ASN A 517 -22.36 -25.49 11.41
C ASN A 517 -23.23 -24.75 12.40
N LEU A 518 -24.42 -25.29 12.63
CA LEU A 518 -25.26 -25.06 13.81
C LEU A 518 -24.56 -25.48 15.14
N ALA A 519 -23.22 -25.47 15.16
CA ALA A 519 -22.36 -25.98 16.22
C ALA A 519 -21.20 -25.03 16.59
N ASP A 520 -21.04 -23.87 15.93
CA ASP A 520 -19.94 -22.92 16.22
C ASP A 520 -20.32 -21.74 17.13
N GLU A 521 -21.49 -21.77 17.79
CA GLU A 521 -21.76 -20.89 18.95
C GLU A 521 -20.88 -21.22 20.18
N GLN A 522 -19.98 -22.19 20.07
CA GLN A 522 -18.99 -22.57 21.08
C GLN A 522 -17.55 -22.61 20.52
N ALA A 523 -17.18 -21.69 19.64
CA ALA A 523 -15.76 -21.39 19.48
C ALA A 523 -15.23 -20.96 20.87
N PRO A 524 -14.23 -21.65 21.47
CA PRO A 524 -13.73 -21.30 22.79
C PRO A 524 -13.32 -19.83 22.74
N SER A 525 -13.78 -19.03 23.71
CA SER A 525 -13.51 -17.59 23.77
C SER A 525 -12.03 -17.36 23.48
N LYS A 526 -11.68 -16.98 22.25
CA LYS A 526 -10.35 -16.43 21.98
C LYS A 526 -10.37 -15.18 22.86
N GLY A 527 -9.47 -15.11 23.84
CA GLY A 527 -9.43 -14.00 24.79
C GLY A 527 -9.32 -12.65 24.07
N ILE A 528 -9.11 -11.57 24.81
CA ILE A 528 -9.04 -10.24 24.17
C ILE A 528 -7.84 -10.22 23.22
N THR A 529 -8.10 -10.22 21.91
CA THR A 529 -7.06 -10.23 20.88
C THR A 529 -6.45 -8.85 20.72
N LEU A 530 -7.28 -7.80 20.71
CA LEU A 530 -6.91 -6.42 20.45
C LEU A 530 -7.56 -5.51 21.50
N ILE A 531 -6.78 -4.97 22.43
CA ILE A 531 -7.33 -4.20 23.56
C ILE A 531 -8.06 -2.93 23.13
N GLN A 532 -7.56 -2.26 22.08
CA GLN A 532 -8.17 -1.03 21.56
C GLN A 532 -9.51 -1.29 20.88
N GLU A 533 -9.63 -2.41 20.15
CA GLU A 533 -10.90 -2.82 19.55
C GLU A 533 -11.90 -3.24 20.63
N HIS A 534 -11.44 -3.95 21.66
CA HIS A 534 -12.26 -4.29 22.82
C HIS A 534 -12.84 -3.05 23.51
N ILE A 535 -12.04 -2.01 23.74
CA ILE A 535 -12.52 -0.73 24.30
C ILE A 535 -13.58 -0.09 23.39
N LYS A 536 -13.36 -0.07 22.07
CA LYS A 536 -14.34 0.46 21.11
C LYS A 536 -15.64 -0.35 21.12
N ASP A 537 -15.54 -1.67 21.28
CA ASP A 537 -16.71 -2.54 21.36
C ASP A 537 -17.48 -2.36 22.68
N LEU A 538 -16.78 -2.09 23.80
CA LEU A 538 -17.42 -1.69 25.05
C LEU A 538 -18.21 -0.38 24.86
N PHE A 539 -17.62 0.65 24.25
CA PHE A 539 -18.35 1.89 23.96
C PHE A 539 -19.57 1.68 23.05
N LYS A 540 -19.43 0.88 21.99
CA LYS A 540 -20.58 0.53 21.12
C LYS A 540 -21.66 -0.24 21.87
N LYS A 541 -21.27 -1.13 22.79
CA LYS A 541 -22.21 -1.88 23.62
C LYS A 541 -22.95 -0.94 24.58
N VAL A 542 -22.23 -0.04 25.23
CA VAL A 542 -22.80 1.01 26.10
C VAL A 542 -23.79 1.87 25.32
N GLU A 543 -23.41 2.36 24.13
CA GLU A 543 -24.29 3.16 23.27
C GLU A 543 -25.57 2.40 22.89
N LYS A 544 -25.44 1.12 22.48
CA LYS A 544 -26.61 0.28 22.17
C LYS A 544 -27.51 0.07 23.38
N LEU A 545 -26.94 -0.12 24.56
CA LEU A 545 -27.70 -0.29 25.80
C LEU A 545 -28.41 1.00 26.21
N GLN A 546 -27.75 2.16 26.05
CA GLN A 546 -28.37 3.47 26.27
C GLN A 546 -29.54 3.70 25.30
N LEU A 547 -29.36 3.42 24.00
CA LEU A 547 -30.43 3.53 23.00
C LEU A 547 -31.60 2.58 23.28
N ALA A 548 -31.33 1.41 23.87
CA ALA A 548 -32.35 0.46 24.29
C ALA A 548 -33.01 0.83 25.65
N ASN A 549 -32.64 1.95 26.26
CA ASN A 549 -33.07 2.37 27.60
C ASN A 549 -32.85 1.28 28.67
N ALA A 550 -31.73 0.55 28.57
CA ALA A 550 -31.38 -0.46 29.55
C ALA A 550 -31.08 0.19 30.92
N PRO A 551 -31.38 -0.49 32.04
CA PRO A 551 -31.10 0.04 33.37
C PRO A 551 -29.60 0.37 33.57
N SER A 552 -29.28 1.47 34.26
CA SER A 552 -27.90 1.94 34.44
C SER A 552 -26.96 0.90 35.07
N HIS A 553 -27.46 0.04 35.95
CA HIS A 553 -26.65 -1.03 36.58
C HIS A 553 -26.14 -2.08 35.58
N MET A 554 -26.79 -2.24 34.42
CA MET A 554 -26.30 -3.10 33.33
C MET A 554 -25.23 -2.41 32.48
N ILE A 555 -25.25 -1.08 32.42
CA ILE A 555 -24.34 -0.26 31.60
C ILE A 555 -23.04 0.03 32.36
N LEU A 556 -23.15 0.32 33.66
CA LEU A 556 -22.05 0.73 34.53
C LEU A 556 -20.80 -0.17 34.45
N PRO A 557 -20.89 -1.51 34.48
CA PRO A 557 -19.71 -2.36 34.41
C PRO A 557 -18.91 -2.17 33.11
N ASP A 558 -19.61 -2.05 31.98
CA ASP A 558 -18.98 -1.92 30.66
C ASP A 558 -18.29 -0.54 30.52
N ILE A 559 -18.95 0.54 30.95
CA ILE A 559 -18.38 1.90 30.85
C ILE A 559 -17.25 2.12 31.86
N LEU A 560 -17.37 1.61 33.10
CA LEU A 560 -16.29 1.72 34.09
C LEU A 560 -15.04 0.95 33.63
N SER A 561 -15.23 -0.23 33.03
CA SER A 561 -14.14 -0.99 32.41
C SER A 561 -13.50 -0.17 31.28
N ALA A 562 -14.29 0.40 30.37
CA ALA A 562 -13.76 1.23 29.28
C ALA A 562 -12.98 2.45 29.79
N VAL A 563 -13.50 3.17 30.78
CA VAL A 563 -12.84 4.33 31.39
C VAL A 563 -11.55 3.93 32.11
N GLN A 564 -11.54 2.83 32.86
CA GLN A 564 -10.35 2.34 33.53
C GLN A 564 -9.26 1.96 32.50
N LEU A 565 -9.62 1.18 31.48
CA LEU A 565 -8.65 0.72 30.48
C LEU A 565 -8.09 1.88 29.66
N THR A 566 -8.93 2.85 29.27
CA THR A 566 -8.46 4.03 28.52
C THR A 566 -7.53 4.91 29.36
N SER A 567 -7.81 5.08 30.65
CA SER A 567 -6.91 5.77 31.58
C SER A 567 -5.57 5.05 31.75
N GLU A 568 -5.59 3.73 31.98
CA GLU A 568 -4.38 2.94 32.22
C GLU A 568 -3.49 2.83 30.96
N LEU A 569 -4.07 2.83 29.77
CA LEU A 569 -3.34 2.84 28.49
C LEU A 569 -2.85 4.23 28.07
N GLY A 570 -3.38 5.30 28.66
CA GLY A 570 -3.10 6.68 28.24
C GLY A 570 -3.79 7.07 26.92
N LEU A 571 -4.99 6.53 26.67
CA LEU A 571 -5.84 6.90 25.53
C LEU A 571 -6.72 8.10 25.90
N TRP A 572 -6.12 9.28 26.06
CA TRP A 572 -6.75 10.42 26.71
C TRP A 572 -8.00 10.96 26.00
N ALA A 573 -8.04 10.90 24.66
CA ALA A 573 -9.24 11.28 23.91
C ALA A 573 -10.44 10.38 24.27
N LEU A 574 -10.24 9.05 24.24
CA LEU A 574 -11.28 8.08 24.59
C LEU A 574 -11.62 8.08 26.08
N TYR A 575 -10.64 8.34 26.95
CA TYR A 575 -10.88 8.50 28.39
C TYR A 575 -11.83 9.66 28.66
N ARG A 576 -11.56 10.84 28.08
CA ARG A 576 -12.40 12.04 28.24
C ARG A 576 -13.81 11.81 27.71
N PHE A 577 -13.93 11.23 26.51
CA PHE A 577 -15.22 10.81 25.97
C PHE A 577 -15.94 9.81 26.89
N GLY A 578 -15.21 8.84 27.44
CA GLY A 578 -15.77 7.85 28.36
C GLY A 578 -16.23 8.44 29.69
N VAL A 579 -15.57 9.47 30.22
CA VAL A 579 -16.02 10.21 31.40
C VAL A 579 -17.35 10.92 31.11
N VAL A 580 -17.50 11.55 29.94
CA VAL A 580 -18.76 12.17 29.53
C VAL A 580 -19.88 11.13 29.47
N VAL A 581 -19.66 10.01 28.78
CA VAL A 581 -20.64 8.92 28.67
C VAL A 581 -20.96 8.30 30.04
N LEU A 582 -19.97 8.15 30.93
CA LEU A 582 -20.19 7.69 32.30
C LEU A 582 -21.11 8.66 33.05
N CYS A 583 -20.90 9.96 32.91
CA CYS A 583 -21.73 10.97 33.57
C CYS A 583 -23.16 10.98 33.03
N GLU A 584 -23.37 10.76 31.74
CA GLU A 584 -24.72 10.57 31.17
C GLU A 584 -25.43 9.37 31.80
N VAL A 585 -24.73 8.24 32.00
CA VAL A 585 -25.27 7.05 32.68
C VAL A 585 -25.55 7.31 34.17
N LEU A 586 -24.74 8.13 34.83
CA LEU A 586 -24.97 8.54 36.22
C LEU A 586 -26.20 9.44 36.35
N LEU A 587 -26.42 10.34 35.39
CA LEU A 587 -27.61 11.20 35.38
C LEU A 587 -28.90 10.42 35.10
N SER A 588 -28.83 9.30 34.37
CA SER A 588 -30.01 8.45 34.15
C SER A 588 -30.42 7.64 35.40
N MET A 589 -29.65 7.69 36.49
CA MET A 589 -29.96 7.03 37.75
C MET A 589 -30.88 7.91 38.61
N GLU A 590 -32.18 7.86 38.33
CA GLU A 590 -33.20 8.61 39.08
C GLU A 590 -33.15 8.30 40.60
N GLY A 591 -33.28 9.34 41.42
CA GLY A 591 -33.45 9.22 42.88
C GLY A 591 -32.19 9.01 43.73
N MET A 592 -31.00 9.03 43.14
CA MET A 592 -29.72 8.84 43.87
C MET A 592 -28.87 10.11 44.05
N GLY A 593 -29.35 11.28 43.61
CA GLY A 593 -28.61 12.55 43.76
C GLY A 593 -27.24 12.55 43.07
N MET A 594 -27.12 11.85 41.94
CA MET A 594 -25.85 11.65 41.24
C MET A 594 -25.39 12.87 40.43
N ALA A 595 -26.24 13.88 40.25
CA ALA A 595 -25.93 15.10 39.50
C ALA A 595 -24.70 15.85 40.03
N SER A 596 -24.60 16.05 41.36
CA SER A 596 -23.43 16.67 41.99
C SER A 596 -22.14 15.87 41.78
N LYS A 597 -22.25 14.55 41.61
CA LYS A 597 -21.08 13.72 41.25
C LYS A 597 -20.72 13.91 39.78
N ALA A 598 -21.71 13.85 38.88
CA ALA A 598 -21.49 14.07 37.44
C ALA A 598 -20.83 15.42 37.15
N ILE A 599 -21.26 16.51 37.82
CA ILE A 599 -20.65 17.84 37.70
C ILE A 599 -19.15 17.76 38.04
N ARG A 600 -18.81 17.23 39.22
CA ARG A 600 -17.41 17.14 39.67
C ARG A 600 -16.54 16.32 38.73
N GLU A 601 -17.03 15.19 38.25
CA GLU A 601 -16.26 14.32 37.36
C GLU A 601 -15.99 14.97 35.99
N ILE A 602 -16.97 15.69 35.42
CA ILE A 602 -16.77 16.42 34.16
C ILE A 602 -15.87 17.63 34.36
N GLU A 603 -16.06 18.41 35.44
CA GLU A 603 -15.25 19.60 35.72
C GLU A 603 -13.75 19.29 35.83
N ILE A 604 -13.38 18.11 36.35
CA ILE A 604 -11.98 17.64 36.42
C ILE A 604 -11.33 17.56 35.02
N VAL A 605 -12.10 17.20 34.00
CA VAL A 605 -11.61 17.00 32.62
C VAL A 605 -12.06 18.10 31.66
N TRP A 606 -12.82 19.09 32.12
CA TRP A 606 -13.53 20.04 31.26
C TRP A 606 -12.61 20.91 30.41
N ASP A 607 -11.59 21.51 31.02
CA ASP A 607 -10.60 22.33 30.29
C ASP A 607 -9.91 21.53 29.18
N GLN A 608 -9.70 20.23 29.42
CA GLN A 608 -9.08 19.34 28.45
C GLN A 608 -10.04 18.90 27.34
N ILE A 609 -11.34 18.82 27.63
CA ILE A 609 -12.39 18.59 26.63
C ILE A 609 -12.49 19.83 25.73
N LEU A 610 -12.54 21.03 26.30
CA LEU A 610 -12.59 22.30 25.55
C LEU A 610 -11.33 22.55 24.71
N GLY A 611 -10.16 22.16 25.22
CA GLY A 611 -8.91 22.22 24.45
C GLY A 611 -8.75 21.10 23.41
N GLY A 612 -9.67 20.14 23.36
CA GLY A 612 -9.68 19.06 22.40
C GLY A 612 -10.35 19.44 21.07
N ASP A 613 -10.11 18.63 20.03
CA ASP A 613 -10.67 18.82 18.69
C ASP A 613 -12.02 18.08 18.48
N ASP A 614 -12.46 17.27 19.44
CA ASP A 614 -13.67 16.45 19.32
C ASP A 614 -14.93 17.23 19.72
N LEU A 615 -15.63 17.76 18.72
CA LEU A 615 -16.85 18.53 18.92
C LEU A 615 -18.00 17.69 19.48
N GLU A 616 -18.04 16.37 19.23
CA GLU A 616 -19.07 15.52 19.84
C GLU A 616 -18.87 15.44 21.35
N CYS A 617 -17.63 15.21 21.78
CA CYS A 617 -17.28 15.18 23.21
C CYS A 617 -17.63 16.51 23.90
N ILE A 618 -17.32 17.65 23.26
CA ILE A 618 -17.66 18.98 23.77
C ILE A 618 -19.18 19.16 23.87
N ALA A 619 -19.92 18.86 22.80
CA ALA A 619 -21.37 19.03 22.76
C ALA A 619 -22.07 18.18 23.84
N ARG A 620 -21.70 16.90 23.94
CA ARG A 620 -22.25 15.96 24.93
C ARG A 620 -21.83 16.32 26.36
N GLY A 621 -20.57 16.68 26.57
CA GLY A 621 -20.07 17.11 27.88
C GLY A 621 -20.79 18.37 28.38
N SER A 622 -20.98 19.36 27.50
CA SER A 622 -21.73 20.57 27.80
C SER A 622 -23.21 20.29 28.08
N MET A 623 -23.84 19.40 27.31
CA MET A 623 -25.22 18.97 27.56
C MET A 623 -25.34 18.26 28.92
N CYS A 624 -24.38 17.39 29.24
CA CYS A 624 -24.36 16.64 30.48
C CYS A 624 -24.15 17.57 31.70
N LEU A 625 -23.26 18.56 31.62
CA LEU A 625 -23.10 19.59 32.65
C LEU A 625 -24.37 20.41 32.82
N GLY A 626 -24.99 20.83 31.71
CA GLY A 626 -26.24 21.58 31.72
C GLY A 626 -27.37 20.82 32.42
N LYS A 627 -27.57 19.55 32.07
CA LYS A 627 -28.56 18.67 32.72
C LYS A 627 -28.27 18.47 34.21
N ALA A 628 -27.02 18.21 34.57
CA ALA A 628 -26.64 17.98 35.96
C ALA A 628 -26.84 19.24 36.83
N LYS A 629 -26.46 20.41 36.32
CA LYS A 629 -26.68 21.69 37.02
C LYS A 629 -28.15 22.06 37.11
N LEU A 630 -28.94 21.73 36.08
CA LEU A 630 -30.39 21.89 36.12
C LEU A 630 -31.03 21.03 37.23
N ASP A 631 -30.64 19.75 37.35
CA ASP A 631 -31.13 18.85 38.40
C ASP A 631 -30.81 19.40 39.80
N VAL A 632 -29.56 19.84 40.02
CA VAL A 632 -29.14 20.47 41.28
C VAL A 632 -29.89 21.78 41.55
N ALA A 633 -30.15 22.59 40.53
CA ALA A 633 -30.88 23.84 40.67
C ALA A 633 -32.35 23.60 41.06
N LEU A 634 -32.99 22.56 40.51
CA LEU A 634 -34.36 22.17 40.85
C LEU A 634 -34.48 21.62 42.28
N ASP A 635 -33.47 20.91 42.77
CA ASP A 635 -33.42 20.40 44.15
C ASP A 635 -33.09 21.50 45.18
N GLY A 636 -32.27 22.48 44.80
CA GLY A 636 -31.71 23.51 45.69
C GLY A 636 -32.35 24.90 45.60
N ASP A 637 -33.28 25.12 44.67
CA ASP A 637 -33.94 26.41 44.36
C ASP A 637 -32.95 27.57 44.15
N SER A 638 -31.84 27.28 43.43
CA SER A 638 -30.75 28.22 43.16
C SER A 638 -30.85 28.82 41.75
N GLU A 639 -31.19 30.10 41.63
CA GLU A 639 -31.25 30.81 40.34
C GLU A 639 -29.88 30.88 39.64
N GLU A 640 -28.78 31.01 40.40
CA GLU A 640 -27.41 31.07 39.86
C GLU A 640 -27.03 29.75 39.16
N SER A 641 -27.34 28.61 39.79
CA SER A 641 -27.10 27.29 39.20
C SER A 641 -27.95 27.04 37.96
N LEU A 642 -29.15 27.63 37.92
CA LEU A 642 -30.04 27.57 36.75
C LEU A 642 -29.49 28.41 35.58
N ASP A 643 -28.94 29.60 35.84
CA ASP A 643 -28.28 30.42 34.82
C ASP A 643 -27.05 29.73 34.22
N GLU A 644 -26.22 29.10 35.06
CA GLU A 644 -25.09 28.30 34.59
C GLU A 644 -25.55 27.11 33.74
N ALA A 645 -26.63 26.43 34.14
CA ALA A 645 -27.21 25.33 33.36
C ALA A 645 -27.65 25.79 31.97
N ILE A 646 -28.32 26.96 31.87
CA ILE A 646 -28.73 27.55 30.60
C ILE A 646 -27.52 27.84 29.71
N GLN A 647 -26.45 28.43 30.26
CA GLN A 647 -25.24 28.73 29.49
C GLN A 647 -24.62 27.48 28.89
N HIS A 648 -24.51 26.39 29.66
CA HIS A 648 -23.99 25.11 29.17
C HIS A 648 -24.90 24.51 28.10
N ILE A 649 -26.23 24.53 28.28
CA ILE A 649 -27.14 23.98 27.26
C ILE A 649 -27.08 24.83 25.97
N GLN A 650 -26.97 26.16 26.07
CA GLN A 650 -26.80 27.04 24.92
C GLN A 650 -25.50 26.73 24.17
N HIS A 651 -24.38 26.58 24.90
CA HIS A 651 -23.11 26.20 24.31
C HIS A 651 -23.18 24.83 23.63
N SER A 652 -23.84 23.85 24.25
CA SER A 652 -24.09 22.54 23.64
C SER A 652 -24.87 22.65 22.33
N ILE A 653 -25.90 23.50 22.25
CA ILE A 653 -26.67 23.73 21.02
C ILE A 653 -25.79 24.36 19.95
N GLU A 654 -24.99 25.38 20.27
CA GLU A 654 -24.07 26.01 19.32
C GLU A 654 -23.11 24.98 18.70
N VAL A 655 -22.48 24.15 19.54
CA VAL A 655 -21.57 23.10 19.06
C VAL A 655 -22.34 22.01 18.30
N SER A 656 -23.51 21.60 18.76
CA SER A 656 -24.36 20.61 18.10
C SER A 656 -24.84 21.06 16.71
N THR A 657 -25.07 22.37 16.54
CA THR A 657 -25.41 22.93 15.21
C THR A 657 -24.23 22.85 14.24
N LYS A 658 -23.01 23.09 14.71
CA LYS A 658 -21.79 22.91 13.89
C LYS A 658 -21.54 21.43 13.56
N LEU A 659 -21.85 20.55 14.50
CA LEU A 659 -21.74 19.10 14.35
C LEU A 659 -22.83 18.49 13.46
N GLU A 660 -23.82 19.29 13.02
CA GLU A 660 -24.99 18.82 12.29
C GLU A 660 -25.80 17.75 13.06
N SER A 661 -25.70 17.76 14.41
CA SER A 661 -26.31 16.76 15.28
C SER A 661 -27.77 17.10 15.57
N ARG A 662 -28.69 16.38 14.93
CA ARG A 662 -30.14 16.61 15.08
C ARG A 662 -30.64 16.24 16.47
N SER A 663 -30.22 15.09 17.01
CA SER A 663 -30.67 14.59 18.32
C SER A 663 -30.33 15.55 19.46
N LEU A 664 -29.06 15.94 19.57
CA LEU A 664 -28.58 16.87 20.60
C LEU A 664 -29.22 18.27 20.47
N THR A 665 -29.43 18.76 19.25
CA THR A 665 -30.08 20.06 19.02
C THR A 665 -31.55 20.02 19.46
N LEU A 666 -32.28 18.94 19.16
CA LEU A 666 -33.66 18.75 19.62
C LEU A 666 -33.74 18.67 21.15
N GLU A 667 -32.84 17.90 21.75
CA GLU A 667 -32.78 17.78 23.20
C GLU A 667 -32.49 19.13 23.87
N GLY A 668 -31.44 19.84 23.44
CA GLY A 668 -31.08 21.13 24.01
C GLY A 668 -32.18 22.19 23.86
N THR A 669 -32.78 22.30 22.67
CA THR A 669 -33.88 23.24 22.44
C THR A 669 -35.13 22.91 23.25
N SER A 670 -35.43 21.61 23.44
CA SER A 670 -36.53 21.19 24.32
C SER A 670 -36.27 21.52 25.80
N LEU A 671 -35.05 21.29 26.29
CA LEU A 671 -34.67 21.59 27.67
C LEU A 671 -34.73 23.10 27.95
N LEU A 672 -34.17 23.92 27.07
CA LEU A 672 -34.27 25.37 27.22
C LEU A 672 -35.70 25.87 27.15
N ALA A 673 -36.54 25.33 26.26
CA ALA A 673 -37.95 25.73 26.19
C ALA A 673 -38.70 25.40 27.50
N MET A 674 -38.42 24.24 28.10
CA MET A 674 -38.97 23.87 29.41
C MET A 674 -38.46 24.80 30.53
N ILE A 675 -37.17 25.15 30.52
CA ILE A 675 -36.61 26.11 31.51
C ILE A 675 -37.26 27.50 31.36
N CYS A 676 -37.43 28.00 30.13
CA CYS A 676 -38.11 29.28 29.88
C CYS A 676 -39.57 29.26 30.34
N GLU A 677 -40.28 28.13 30.18
CA GLU A 677 -41.64 27.96 30.72
C GLU A 677 -41.64 28.04 32.24
N LEU A 678 -40.71 27.36 32.91
CA LEU A 678 -40.55 27.41 34.37
C LEU A 678 -40.27 28.84 34.87
N ARG A 679 -39.54 29.66 34.09
CA ARG A 679 -39.28 31.08 34.38
C ARG A 679 -40.42 32.03 33.99
N GLY A 680 -41.45 31.56 33.28
CA GLY A 680 -42.54 32.39 32.75
C GLY A 680 -42.14 33.24 31.53
N GLU A 681 -41.01 32.95 30.88
CA GLU A 681 -40.47 33.68 29.73
C GLU A 681 -41.09 33.19 28.41
N THR A 682 -42.38 33.48 28.23
CA THR A 682 -43.19 32.98 27.09
C THR A 682 -42.62 33.30 25.71
N LYS A 683 -41.99 34.47 25.52
CA LYS A 683 -41.40 34.86 24.22
C LYS A 683 -40.23 33.96 23.82
N GLN A 684 -39.27 33.76 24.73
CA GLN A 684 -38.09 32.93 24.46
C GLN A 684 -38.47 31.47 24.26
N ARG A 685 -39.44 30.97 25.06
CA ARG A 685 -40.01 29.64 24.88
C ARG A 685 -40.60 29.43 23.49
N ASP A 686 -41.37 30.40 22.99
CA ASP A 686 -42.01 30.30 21.67
C ASP A 686 -40.97 30.29 20.54
N GLU A 687 -39.93 31.10 20.64
CA GLU A 687 -38.78 31.10 19.71
C GLU A 687 -38.05 29.75 19.70
N LEU A 688 -37.75 29.20 20.89
CA LEU A 688 -37.11 27.89 21.03
C LEU A 688 -38.00 26.75 20.53
N SER A 689 -39.31 26.84 20.74
CA SER A 689 -40.29 25.88 20.22
C SER A 689 -40.37 25.92 18.70
N GLN A 690 -40.33 27.10 18.09
CA GLN A 690 -40.23 27.25 16.64
C GLN A 690 -38.93 26.64 16.11
N LYS A 691 -37.79 26.90 16.77
CA LYS A 691 -36.50 26.29 16.42
C LYS A 691 -36.55 24.76 16.53
N TYR A 692 -37.15 24.22 17.59
CA TYR A 692 -37.37 22.79 17.75
C TYR A 692 -38.20 22.22 16.60
N ILE A 693 -39.29 22.88 16.21
CA ILE A 693 -40.14 22.45 15.08
C ILE A 693 -39.33 22.45 13.78
N MET A 694 -38.53 23.49 13.51
CA MET A 694 -37.68 23.56 12.31
C MET A 694 -36.65 22.42 12.25
N VAL A 695 -35.97 22.15 13.37
CA VAL A 695 -34.99 21.04 13.45
C VAL A 695 -35.70 19.68 13.36
N LYS A 696 -36.93 19.57 13.89
CA LYS A 696 -37.73 18.36 13.85
C LYS A 696 -38.32 18.10 12.47
N SER A 697 -38.73 19.11 11.71
CA SER A 697 -39.13 18.92 10.31
C SER A 697 -37.95 18.50 9.45
N GLY A 698 -36.73 18.88 9.85
CA GLY A 698 -35.52 18.63 9.09
C GLY A 698 -35.43 19.53 7.85
N ASP A 699 -34.22 19.77 7.38
CA ASP A 699 -34.03 20.42 6.08
C ASP A 699 -34.02 19.33 5.00
N GLU A 700 -35.16 19.15 4.31
CA GLU A 700 -35.27 18.20 3.19
C GLU A 700 -34.23 18.47 2.09
N VAL A 701 -33.80 19.73 1.93
CA VAL A 701 -32.80 20.13 0.94
C VAL A 701 -31.42 19.62 1.35
N GLU A 702 -31.05 19.70 2.63
CA GLU A 702 -29.78 19.17 3.12
C GLU A 702 -29.73 17.65 3.06
N LEU A 703 -30.83 16.98 3.42
CA LEU A 703 -30.94 15.52 3.29
C LEU A 703 -30.79 15.07 1.84
N TYR A 704 -31.41 15.79 0.89
CA TYR A 704 -31.25 15.51 -0.53
C TYR A 704 -29.80 15.70 -1.00
N LYS A 705 -29.14 16.80 -0.59
CA LYS A 705 -27.72 17.05 -0.90
C LYS A 705 -26.81 15.98 -0.31
N ALA A 706 -27.03 15.54 0.93
CA ALA A 706 -26.25 14.49 1.57
C ALA A 706 -26.39 13.15 0.81
N LYS A 707 -27.62 12.82 0.39
CA LYS A 707 -27.88 11.63 -0.45
C LYS A 707 -27.16 11.71 -1.79
N GLU A 708 -27.20 12.86 -2.45
CA GLU A 708 -26.48 13.07 -3.72
C GLU A 708 -24.96 12.98 -3.52
N GLN A 709 -24.42 13.54 -2.44
CA GLN A 709 -23.01 13.45 -2.08
C GLN A 709 -22.58 11.99 -1.89
N VAL A 710 -23.36 11.18 -1.16
CA VAL A 710 -23.07 9.75 -0.96
C VAL A 710 -23.05 8.98 -2.27
N VAL A 711 -23.98 9.25 -3.20
CA VAL A 711 -24.00 8.61 -4.52
C VAL A 711 -22.74 8.98 -5.32
N ARG A 712 -22.43 10.28 -5.43
CA ARG A 712 -21.26 10.77 -6.17
C ARG A 712 -19.95 10.22 -5.60
N VAL A 713 -19.78 10.25 -4.28
CA VAL A 713 -18.59 9.70 -3.62
C VAL A 713 -18.53 8.18 -3.81
N GLY A 714 -19.66 7.48 -3.72
CA GLY A 714 -19.72 6.04 -3.98
C GLY A 714 -19.33 5.67 -5.42
N GLU A 715 -19.69 6.50 -6.41
CA GLU A 715 -19.24 6.35 -7.80
C GLU A 715 -17.72 6.58 -7.92
N ILE A 716 -17.18 7.59 -7.24
CA ILE A 716 -15.73 7.84 -7.23
C ILE A 716 -14.99 6.64 -6.62
N VAL A 717 -15.44 6.13 -5.47
CA VAL A 717 -14.85 4.94 -4.83
C VAL A 717 -14.84 3.76 -5.80
N LYS A 718 -15.95 3.50 -6.50
CA LYS A 718 -16.02 2.43 -7.52
C LYS A 718 -15.04 2.67 -8.67
N MET A 719 -14.96 3.89 -9.19
CA MET A 719 -14.06 4.24 -10.29
C MET A 719 -12.59 4.08 -9.88
N VAL A 720 -12.22 4.53 -8.67
CA VAL A 720 -10.88 4.32 -8.13
C VAL A 720 -10.60 2.83 -7.96
N GLY A 721 -11.55 2.06 -7.45
CA GLY A 721 -11.41 0.60 -7.32
C GLY A 721 -11.14 -0.10 -8.66
N ILE A 722 -11.89 0.28 -9.71
CA ILE A 722 -11.67 -0.22 -11.08
C ILE A 722 -10.27 0.15 -11.57
N ARG A 723 -9.85 1.41 -11.40
CA ARG A 723 -8.53 1.88 -11.83
C ARG A 723 -7.39 1.19 -11.09
N VAL A 724 -7.50 1.03 -9.77
CA VAL A 724 -6.52 0.30 -8.95
C VAL A 724 -6.42 -1.16 -9.41
N ALA A 725 -7.55 -1.80 -9.73
CA ALA A 725 -7.56 -3.15 -10.31
C ALA A 725 -6.91 -3.22 -11.71
N GLU A 726 -7.05 -2.17 -12.52
CA GLU A 726 -6.36 -2.02 -13.82
C GLU A 726 -4.86 -1.73 -13.69
N GLY A 727 -4.33 -1.54 -12.47
CA GLY A 727 -2.92 -1.21 -12.24
C GLY A 727 -2.61 0.26 -12.50
N TRP A 728 -3.51 1.16 -12.08
CA TRP A 728 -3.33 2.61 -12.19
C TRP A 728 -2.01 3.07 -11.56
N LYS A 729 -1.15 3.66 -12.39
CA LYS A 729 0.14 4.26 -12.03
C LYS A 729 0.04 5.77 -11.92
#